data_AF-A0A7X0MNS3-F1
#
_entry.id   AF-A0A7X0MNS3-F1
#
_cell.length_a   1.000
_cell.length_b   1.000
_cell.length_c   1.000
_cell.angle_alpha   90.00
_cell.angle_beta   90.00
_cell.angle_gamma   90.00
#
_symmetry.space_group_name_H-M   'P 1'
#
loop_
_entity.id
_entity.type
_entity.pdbx_description
1 polymer ?
#
loop_
_entity_poly.entity_id
_entity_poly.type
_entity_poly.pdbx_seq_one_letter_code
_entity_poly.pdbx_strand_id
1 'polypeptide(L)'
;MAIFYDASGRRARRVRVALGVAVAVPLLLAALLIAAVVRPVAAVAPRFALPDTPQAAVAEPVRDVATGAWLPAASGAPLSGGTMGFYMPWDAPSRQSLAAHVGALEWLVPGLATVTGADHRFVAEDDPFMGQVLARAAHRPRVLPMVQNAAADGSWDGTGTAALLADRGARARFADEIVALVTRQRGAGVMLDLESLPASAHRDYRIFLGELRARFAPRGWTVALATPVADPDWDLRAYAAVADRLVLMAYDEHWMGGAAGPIASQPWFARVVAPAVAQAGADKAIVAIGSYAYDWQGRTTVPLAIPDALAIAAQAGVTPVFDPASGNSHFAYDRDGRHHEVWMLDAPSAANQMAVVRRTGAAGVALWRLGSEDPSVWPALSGATRPDLRTVPAPAGITVRGQGEIMRMTAEAAPGARAVTWRDGLIRAARFVRLPQPDTVERTGAHRRQIALTFDDGPDPAWTPQILDVLTREHAPATFFVTGANALGQGALLRRIVAQGSELGNHSTSHADLSHRSEAAIALELKATARIVEAYTGRALTLFRPPFLGDADPDRRDELHATRVAARLGYLTVGLNVDPLDWQGPSAAQIAERVIAQVAAGTAERPAQIVLLHDSGGDRTQTLRALPLIISGLRARGYEFVPVSTLARLSPAAVMPRLRGSAAADAAGTRGLFDGLAWLRDAGAALFAVVIAIGIARAVALTGLALWRRRREAAPEPAPHLVPTFVSVLIPAFNEARVIEASVRRILASTGPRVEVIVIDDGSTDGTSDVVQAAFAIDPRVRLLTLANGGKARALNTALAQARGDVVIALDADTQFEPETIARLTRWFADPSIGAVAGNAKVGNRTNLITRWQALEYVTAQNLERRALLALGAVTVVPGAVGAWRRTALDAVGGYPEDTLAEDQDLTIAVQRAGWRVACDNDAIAWTEAPETVRALFKQRFRWAFGTLQCLWKHRGALGRRGGLGRIGLPQALVFQFLFTLAAPLIDIALLLGVGGTAWRVHDRGWDAAGGDALTVVAFWAAFAAVDLACGWIAYRLDGREARFPALRLLLQRFGYRQLLYAVVLRALYVAATGPKVGWGKLERTGSVAVAEVPATPAPLRAAA
;
A
#
# COMPACT_ATOMS: atom_id res chain seq x y z
N MET A 1 -47.70 34.68 2.20
CA MET A 1 -46.58 34.23 3.07
C MET A 1 -45.47 33.69 2.20
N ALA A 2 -44.21 34.08 2.44
CA ALA A 2 -43.08 33.54 1.68
C ALA A 2 -42.97 32.02 1.85
N ILE A 3 -42.81 31.31 0.74
CA ILE A 3 -42.74 29.84 0.75
C ILE A 3 -41.52 29.39 1.54
N PHE A 4 -41.72 28.39 2.42
CA PHE A 4 -40.78 27.89 3.42
C PHE A 4 -40.45 28.82 4.60
N TYR A 5 -40.98 30.03 4.73
CA TYR A 5 -40.69 30.85 5.91
C TYR A 5 -41.32 30.26 7.19
N ASP A 6 -40.53 30.11 8.26
CA ASP A 6 -41.00 29.71 9.61
C ASP A 6 -40.52 30.73 10.65
N ALA A 7 -41.43 31.62 11.06
CA ALA A 7 -41.15 32.62 12.09
C ALA A 7 -40.90 32.01 13.48
N SER A 8 -41.32 30.77 13.74
CA SER A 8 -41.19 30.14 15.06
C SER A 8 -39.79 29.56 15.34
N GLY A 9 -38.96 29.39 14.30
CA GLY A 9 -37.62 28.79 14.41
C GLY A 9 -37.58 27.31 14.83
N ARG A 10 -38.74 26.69 15.10
CA ARG A 10 -38.84 25.30 15.57
C ARG A 10 -38.31 24.32 14.53
N ARG A 11 -38.56 24.57 13.25
CA ARG A 11 -38.07 23.69 12.17
C ARG A 11 -36.54 23.72 12.10
N ALA A 12 -35.92 24.88 12.22
CA ALA A 12 -34.46 25.01 12.26
C ALA A 12 -33.82 24.26 13.44
N ARG A 13 -34.47 24.20 14.60
CA ARG A 13 -33.99 23.38 15.74
C ARG A 13 -34.07 21.88 15.43
N ARG A 14 -35.20 21.41 14.89
CA ARG A 14 -35.37 20.00 14.50
C ARG A 14 -34.36 19.55 13.44
N VAL A 15 -34.12 20.37 12.42
CA VAL A 15 -33.15 20.08 11.36
C VAL A 15 -31.73 19.98 11.92
N ARG A 16 -31.32 20.89 12.81
CA ARG A 16 -30.00 20.84 13.45
C ARG A 16 -29.82 19.58 14.30
N VAL A 17 -30.84 19.18 15.06
CA VAL A 17 -30.82 17.92 15.83
C VAL A 17 -30.70 16.71 14.90
N ALA A 18 -31.51 16.66 13.83
CA ALA A 18 -31.47 15.58 12.86
C ALA A 18 -30.11 15.45 12.17
N LEU A 19 -29.49 16.57 11.76
CA LEU A 19 -28.15 16.60 11.20
C LEU A 19 -27.10 16.13 12.22
N GLY A 20 -27.22 16.55 13.48
CA GLY A 20 -26.35 16.10 14.57
C GLY A 20 -26.41 14.57 14.74
N VAL A 21 -27.62 13.98 14.74
CA VAL A 21 -27.82 12.53 14.80
C VAL A 21 -27.25 11.83 13.56
N ALA A 22 -27.47 12.37 12.37
CA ALA A 22 -26.98 11.81 11.11
C ALA A 22 -25.44 11.75 11.03
N VAL A 23 -24.73 12.60 11.78
CA VAL A 23 -23.26 12.57 11.90
C VAL A 23 -22.82 11.71 13.09
N ALA A 24 -23.49 11.82 14.23
CA ALA A 24 -23.11 11.12 15.46
C ALA A 24 -23.25 9.58 15.33
N VAL A 25 -24.30 9.09 14.67
CA VAL A 25 -24.55 7.65 14.53
C VAL A 25 -23.43 6.95 13.73
N PRO A 26 -23.04 7.42 12.52
CA PRO A 26 -21.89 6.85 11.80
C PRO A 26 -20.58 6.91 12.60
N LEU A 27 -20.32 8.01 13.32
CA LEU A 27 -19.12 8.14 14.15
C LEU A 27 -19.11 7.13 15.30
N LEU A 28 -20.26 6.92 15.96
CA LEU A 28 -20.40 5.92 17.00
C LEU A 28 -20.19 4.50 16.44
N LEU A 29 -20.77 4.18 15.29
CA LEU A 29 -20.58 2.88 14.63
C LEU A 29 -19.12 2.65 14.24
N ALA A 30 -18.44 3.68 13.72
CA ALA A 30 -17.01 3.62 13.42
C ALA A 30 -16.17 3.40 14.69
N ALA A 31 -16.49 4.09 15.79
CA ALA A 31 -15.82 3.90 17.07
C ALA A 31 -16.03 2.49 17.64
N LEU A 32 -17.25 1.94 17.54
CA LEU A 32 -17.56 0.57 17.94
C LEU A 32 -16.80 -0.46 17.09
N LEU A 33 -16.68 -0.23 15.77
CA LEU A 33 -15.91 -1.08 14.87
C LEU A 33 -14.41 -1.06 15.23
N ILE A 34 -13.84 0.12 15.44
CA ILE A 34 -12.43 0.26 15.87
C ILE A 34 -12.21 -0.43 17.21
N ALA A 35 -13.11 -0.22 18.17
CA ALA A 35 -13.04 -0.88 19.48
C ALA A 35 -13.13 -2.40 19.36
N ALA A 36 -13.96 -2.93 18.46
CA ALA A 36 -14.07 -4.37 18.21
C ALA A 36 -12.75 -4.96 17.65
N VAL A 37 -12.09 -4.25 16.75
CA VAL A 37 -10.85 -4.71 16.10
C VAL A 37 -9.64 -4.63 17.04
N VAL A 38 -9.50 -3.56 17.83
CA VAL A 38 -8.28 -3.33 18.63
C VAL A 38 -8.17 -4.27 19.84
N ARG A 39 -9.29 -4.82 20.33
CA ARG A 39 -9.35 -5.73 21.49
C ARG A 39 -8.40 -6.94 21.36
N PRO A 40 -7.78 -7.41 22.45
CA PRO A 40 -6.89 -8.59 22.45
C PRO A 40 -7.60 -9.85 21.95
N VAL A 41 -6.99 -10.56 21.00
CA VAL A 41 -7.52 -11.82 20.43
C VAL A 41 -7.24 -12.98 21.41
N ALA A 42 -8.14 -13.95 21.48
CA ALA A 42 -8.06 -15.06 22.43
C ALA A 42 -7.15 -16.22 21.99
N ALA A 43 -6.32 -16.03 20.96
CA ALA A 43 -5.50 -17.08 20.38
C ALA A 43 -4.27 -17.37 21.23
N VAL A 44 -4.01 -18.66 21.47
CA VAL A 44 -2.78 -19.16 22.09
C VAL A 44 -2.26 -20.25 21.18
N ALA A 45 -1.04 -20.09 20.67
CA ALA A 45 -0.44 -21.05 19.76
C ALA A 45 -0.29 -22.41 20.48
N PRO A 46 -0.79 -23.51 19.91
CA PRO A 46 -0.55 -24.84 20.46
C PRO A 46 0.94 -25.19 20.43
N ARG A 47 1.38 -26.04 21.36
CA ARG A 47 2.78 -26.47 21.49
C ARG A 47 3.00 -27.79 20.74
N PHE A 48 4.19 -27.95 20.17
CA PHE A 48 4.63 -29.22 19.59
C PHE A 48 5.24 -30.13 20.68
N ALA A 49 5.21 -31.43 20.46
CA ALA A 49 6.08 -32.36 21.16
C ALA A 49 7.37 -32.49 20.33
N LEU A 50 8.49 -31.95 20.83
CA LEU A 50 9.79 -32.14 20.21
C LEU A 50 10.47 -33.41 20.76
N PRO A 51 11.28 -34.13 19.94
CA PRO A 51 12.15 -35.18 20.45
C PRO A 51 13.22 -34.62 21.42
N ASP A 52 13.82 -35.54 22.17
CA ASP A 52 14.54 -35.39 23.44
C ASP A 52 15.32 -34.07 23.65
N THR A 53 14.96 -33.38 24.74
CA THR A 53 15.66 -32.18 25.20
C THR A 53 16.86 -32.59 26.03
N PRO A 54 18.08 -32.04 25.79
CA PRO A 54 19.23 -32.31 26.64
C PRO A 54 18.89 -31.97 28.09
N GLN A 55 19.47 -32.70 29.04
CA GLN A 55 19.27 -32.50 30.47
C GLN A 55 20.60 -32.15 31.13
N ALA A 56 20.57 -31.25 32.11
CA ALA A 56 21.78 -30.89 32.85
C ALA A 56 22.43 -32.12 33.50
N ALA A 57 23.73 -32.28 33.28
CA ALA A 57 24.54 -33.29 33.94
C ALA A 57 25.61 -32.62 34.82
N VAL A 58 26.20 -33.40 35.72
CA VAL A 58 27.34 -32.93 36.52
C VAL A 58 28.59 -33.03 35.65
N ALA A 59 29.30 -31.91 35.48
CA ALA A 59 30.58 -31.94 34.79
C ALA A 59 31.63 -32.68 35.64
N GLU A 60 32.40 -33.58 35.03
CA GLU A 60 33.47 -34.28 35.72
C GLU A 60 34.59 -33.30 36.12
N PRO A 61 35.23 -33.49 37.29
CA PRO A 61 36.38 -32.68 37.68
C PRO A 61 37.57 -32.95 36.77
N VAL A 62 38.17 -31.88 36.24
CA VAL A 62 39.30 -31.94 35.31
C VAL A 62 40.51 -32.60 35.97
N ARG A 63 41.00 -33.71 35.40
CA ARG A 63 42.14 -34.46 35.97
C ARG A 63 43.50 -34.05 35.40
N ASP A 64 43.52 -33.49 34.18
CA ASP A 64 44.75 -33.23 33.40
C ASP A 64 44.90 -31.75 32.97
N VAL A 65 44.74 -30.78 33.88
CA VAL A 65 45.03 -29.36 33.56
C VAL A 65 46.52 -29.09 33.72
N ALA A 66 47.14 -28.45 32.71
CA ALA A 66 48.51 -27.98 32.81
C ALA A 66 48.72 -27.07 34.05
N THR A 67 49.71 -27.39 34.88
CA THR A 67 50.11 -26.54 36.02
C THR A 67 51.23 -25.58 35.61
N GLY A 68 51.18 -24.32 36.06
CA GLY A 68 52.25 -23.35 35.79
C GLY A 68 51.81 -21.89 35.93
N ALA A 69 52.71 -20.98 35.56
CA ALA A 69 52.43 -19.55 35.55
C ALA A 69 51.42 -19.20 34.44
N TRP A 70 50.43 -18.38 34.77
CA TRP A 70 49.41 -17.89 33.80
C TRP A 70 49.94 -16.81 32.86
N LEU A 71 51.09 -16.23 33.17
CA LEU A 71 51.73 -15.18 32.38
C LEU A 71 53.23 -15.49 32.27
N PRO A 72 53.82 -15.33 31.07
CA PRO A 72 55.27 -15.40 30.91
C PRO A 72 55.94 -14.14 31.47
N ALA A 73 57.28 -14.16 31.52
CA ALA A 73 58.07 -12.96 31.72
C ALA A 73 57.79 -11.96 30.59
N ALA A 74 57.80 -10.65 30.90
CA ALA A 74 57.56 -9.62 29.90
C ALA A 74 58.80 -9.40 29.03
N SER A 75 58.65 -9.44 27.70
CA SER A 75 59.73 -9.14 26.75
C SER A 75 60.05 -7.64 26.65
N GLY A 76 59.11 -6.78 27.04
CA GLY A 76 59.22 -5.32 26.94
C GLY A 76 58.87 -4.73 25.56
N ALA A 77 58.67 -5.57 24.54
CA ALA A 77 58.26 -5.14 23.20
C ALA A 77 56.73 -5.02 23.08
N PRO A 78 56.20 -3.96 22.45
CA PRO A 78 54.76 -3.80 22.25
C PRO A 78 54.21 -4.67 21.11
N LEU A 79 52.97 -5.13 21.25
CA LEU A 79 52.19 -5.75 20.16
C LEU A 79 51.98 -4.72 19.02
N SER A 80 52.29 -5.08 17.76
CA SER A 80 52.51 -4.07 16.70
C SER A 80 51.67 -4.17 15.42
N GLY A 81 50.97 -5.27 15.10
CA GLY A 81 50.36 -5.47 13.77
C GLY A 81 48.91 -5.99 13.73
N GLY A 82 48.09 -5.54 14.67
CA GLY A 82 46.63 -5.62 14.59
C GLY A 82 46.04 -7.04 14.64
N THR A 83 44.75 -7.14 14.28
CA THR A 83 43.97 -8.38 14.32
C THR A 83 43.82 -8.97 12.93
N MET A 84 44.10 -10.27 12.81
CA MET A 84 43.87 -11.10 11.63
C MET A 84 42.62 -11.96 11.84
N GLY A 85 41.72 -12.03 10.85
CA GLY A 85 40.50 -12.84 10.94
C GLY A 85 40.43 -13.89 9.84
N PHE A 86 40.22 -15.16 10.21
CA PHE A 86 40.01 -16.25 9.26
C PHE A 86 38.55 -16.36 8.86
N TYR A 87 38.28 -16.31 7.55
CA TYR A 87 36.95 -16.22 6.97
C TYR A 87 36.69 -17.39 6.03
N MET A 88 35.57 -18.08 6.23
CA MET A 88 35.10 -19.18 5.37
C MET A 88 33.88 -18.72 4.55
N PRO A 89 33.99 -18.58 3.21
CA PRO A 89 32.90 -18.09 2.35
C PRO A 89 31.64 -18.96 2.32
N TRP A 90 31.82 -20.28 2.46
CA TRP A 90 30.73 -21.25 2.43
C TRP A 90 29.90 -21.25 3.73
N ASP A 91 30.38 -20.62 4.79
CA ASP A 91 29.76 -20.66 6.11
C ASP A 91 28.94 -19.38 6.38
N ALA A 92 27.64 -19.53 6.63
CA ALA A 92 26.72 -18.39 6.82
C ALA A 92 27.05 -17.54 8.08
N PRO A 93 27.31 -18.14 9.27
CA PRO A 93 27.83 -17.41 10.42
C PRO A 93 29.12 -16.61 10.13
N SER A 94 30.05 -17.19 9.38
CA SER A 94 31.30 -16.53 8.97
C SER A 94 31.06 -15.27 8.12
N ARG A 95 30.13 -15.32 7.17
CA ARG A 95 29.67 -14.16 6.38
C ARG A 95 29.08 -13.06 7.24
N GLN A 96 28.27 -13.44 8.24
CA GLN A 96 27.65 -12.48 9.15
C GLN A 96 28.67 -11.80 10.06
N SER A 97 29.61 -12.57 10.62
CA SER A 97 30.70 -12.03 11.43
C SER A 97 31.60 -11.08 10.62
N LEU A 98 31.95 -11.44 9.38
CA LEU A 98 32.70 -10.55 8.49
C LEU A 98 31.96 -9.22 8.26
N ALA A 99 30.67 -9.26 7.94
CA ALA A 99 29.90 -8.04 7.72
C ALA A 99 29.82 -7.14 8.97
N ALA A 100 29.76 -7.74 10.17
CA ALA A 100 29.70 -7.01 11.43
C ALA A 100 31.06 -6.44 11.88
N HIS A 101 32.17 -7.13 11.56
CA HIS A 101 33.47 -6.87 12.18
C HIS A 101 34.61 -6.57 11.19
N VAL A 102 34.35 -6.42 9.89
CA VAL A 102 35.38 -6.09 8.88
C VAL A 102 36.23 -4.87 9.25
N GLY A 103 35.64 -3.87 9.90
CA GLY A 103 36.35 -2.66 10.33
C GLY A 103 37.29 -2.85 11.53
N ALA A 104 37.23 -3.99 12.21
CA ALA A 104 38.13 -4.35 13.32
C ALA A 104 39.34 -5.19 12.87
N LEU A 105 39.44 -5.52 11.58
CA LEU A 105 40.48 -6.36 11.02
C LEU A 105 41.56 -5.51 10.34
N GLU A 106 42.83 -5.82 10.63
CA GLU A 106 43.98 -5.37 9.82
C GLU A 106 44.21 -6.34 8.66
N TRP A 107 44.02 -7.64 8.91
CA TRP A 107 44.19 -8.71 7.93
C TRP A 107 42.93 -9.57 7.83
N LEU A 108 42.50 -9.87 6.61
CA LEU A 108 41.44 -10.81 6.31
C LEU A 108 42.03 -12.02 5.57
N VAL A 109 41.76 -13.22 6.08
CA VAL A 109 42.28 -14.48 5.55
C VAL A 109 41.11 -15.32 5.04
N PRO A 110 40.71 -15.16 3.77
CA PRO A 110 39.59 -15.92 3.21
C PRO A 110 40.05 -17.30 2.72
N GLY A 111 39.41 -18.38 3.16
CA GLY A 111 39.57 -19.73 2.63
C GLY A 111 39.02 -19.80 1.21
N LEU A 112 39.88 -19.65 0.21
CA LEU A 112 39.46 -19.55 -1.19
C LEU A 112 40.03 -20.63 -2.09
N ALA A 113 41.02 -21.39 -1.62
CA ALA A 113 41.65 -22.39 -2.44
C ALA A 113 42.08 -23.64 -1.67
N THR A 114 41.99 -24.77 -2.36
CA THR A 114 42.44 -26.08 -1.89
C THR A 114 43.36 -26.72 -2.91
N VAL A 115 44.36 -27.46 -2.44
CA VAL A 115 45.23 -28.30 -3.26
C VAL A 115 45.25 -29.73 -2.72
N THR A 116 44.75 -30.69 -3.48
CA THR A 116 44.61 -32.09 -3.02
C THR A 116 44.74 -33.08 -4.18
N GLY A 117 44.95 -34.35 -3.85
CA GLY A 117 44.99 -35.46 -4.78
C GLY A 117 46.40 -35.75 -5.32
N ALA A 118 46.54 -36.94 -5.91
CA ALA A 118 47.79 -37.40 -6.53
C ALA A 118 48.18 -36.60 -7.79
N ASP A 119 47.23 -35.90 -8.40
CA ASP A 119 47.41 -34.98 -9.53
C ASP A 119 47.62 -33.52 -9.08
N HIS A 120 47.63 -33.25 -7.77
CA HIS A 120 47.86 -31.93 -7.18
C HIS A 120 46.85 -30.88 -7.65
N ARG A 121 45.57 -31.26 -7.69
CA ARG A 121 44.49 -30.42 -8.21
C ARG A 121 44.31 -29.17 -7.35
N PHE A 122 44.60 -28.01 -7.92
CA PHE A 122 44.33 -26.69 -7.34
C PHE A 122 42.93 -26.21 -7.72
N VAL A 123 42.07 -25.99 -6.74
CA VAL A 123 40.73 -25.42 -6.91
C VAL A 123 40.71 -24.09 -6.20
N ALA A 124 40.29 -23.03 -6.88
CA ALA A 124 40.15 -21.71 -6.29
C ALA A 124 38.83 -21.05 -6.67
N GLU A 125 38.08 -20.62 -5.67
CA GLU A 125 36.75 -20.03 -5.81
C GLU A 125 36.81 -18.50 -5.72
N ASP A 126 35.73 -17.85 -6.15
CA ASP A 126 35.52 -16.41 -5.98
C ASP A 126 34.36 -16.18 -5.01
N ASP A 127 34.44 -15.12 -4.21
CA ASP A 127 33.38 -14.76 -3.26
C ASP A 127 32.85 -13.34 -3.52
N PRO A 128 31.71 -13.21 -4.25
CA PRO A 128 31.06 -11.93 -4.46
C PRO A 128 30.60 -11.25 -3.18
N PHE A 129 30.23 -12.00 -2.13
CA PHE A 129 29.75 -11.43 -0.86
C PHE A 129 30.89 -10.70 -0.14
N MET A 130 32.05 -11.34 0.01
CA MET A 130 33.25 -10.68 0.54
C MET A 130 33.59 -9.42 -0.26
N GLY A 131 33.51 -9.47 -1.59
CA GLY A 131 33.76 -8.31 -2.45
C GLY A 131 32.84 -7.12 -2.12
N GLN A 132 31.55 -7.38 -1.89
CA GLN A 132 30.58 -6.34 -1.51
C GLN A 132 30.83 -5.77 -0.12
N VAL A 133 31.16 -6.62 0.86
CA VAL A 133 31.47 -6.17 2.23
C VAL A 133 32.73 -5.30 2.23
N LEU A 134 33.80 -5.74 1.58
CA LEU A 134 35.05 -4.99 1.48
C LEU A 134 34.88 -3.65 0.76
N ALA A 135 34.01 -3.59 -0.26
CA ALA A 135 33.72 -2.34 -0.98
C ALA A 135 33.00 -1.29 -0.13
N ARG A 136 32.26 -1.72 0.91
CA ARG A 136 31.50 -0.84 1.83
C ARG A 136 32.24 -0.57 3.14
N ALA A 137 33.33 -1.27 3.41
CA ALA A 137 34.08 -1.15 4.66
C ALA A 137 34.77 0.22 4.76
N ALA A 138 34.60 0.90 5.90
CA ALA A 138 35.26 2.18 6.17
C ALA A 138 36.79 2.05 6.27
N HIS A 139 37.26 0.94 6.82
CA HIS A 139 38.67 0.53 6.82
C HIS A 139 38.77 -0.83 6.14
N ARG A 140 39.54 -0.91 5.05
CA ARG A 140 39.65 -2.13 4.25
C ARG A 140 40.85 -2.97 4.74
N PRO A 141 40.64 -4.18 5.27
CA PRO A 141 41.74 -5.05 5.68
C PRO A 141 42.58 -5.51 4.49
N ARG A 142 43.84 -5.86 4.76
CA ARG A 142 44.72 -6.52 3.80
C ARG A 142 44.27 -7.96 3.61
N VAL A 143 44.01 -8.37 2.37
CA VAL A 143 43.50 -9.71 2.07
C VAL A 143 44.67 -10.67 1.80
N LEU A 144 44.71 -11.78 2.53
CA LEU A 144 45.65 -12.90 2.34
C LEU A 144 44.85 -14.17 2.03
N PRO A 145 44.55 -14.46 0.75
CA PRO A 145 43.84 -15.69 0.38
C PRO A 145 44.55 -16.91 0.98
N MET A 146 43.78 -17.75 1.64
CA MET A 146 44.27 -18.97 2.26
C MET A 146 44.23 -20.13 1.27
N VAL A 147 45.31 -20.90 1.25
CA VAL A 147 45.45 -22.13 0.48
C VAL A 147 45.64 -23.29 1.44
N GLN A 148 44.75 -24.27 1.35
CA GLN A 148 44.69 -25.43 2.23
C GLN A 148 44.90 -26.75 1.47
N ASN A 149 45.31 -27.80 2.18
CA ASN A 149 45.29 -29.17 1.67
C ASN A 149 44.13 -30.00 2.25
N ALA A 150 42.98 -29.36 2.46
CA ALA A 150 41.75 -30.02 2.90
C ALA A 150 40.98 -30.58 1.69
N ALA A 151 40.60 -31.86 1.77
CA ALA A 151 39.76 -32.53 0.79
C ALA A 151 38.27 -32.17 0.98
N ALA A 152 37.44 -32.51 -0.01
CA ALA A 152 36.01 -32.20 0.02
C ALA A 152 35.23 -32.86 1.17
N ASP A 153 35.78 -33.94 1.76
CA ASP A 153 35.24 -34.61 2.94
C ASP A 153 35.78 -34.05 4.28
N GLY A 154 36.61 -33.00 4.22
CA GLY A 154 37.21 -32.35 5.39
C GLY A 154 38.50 -33.02 5.91
N SER A 155 38.99 -34.08 5.25
CA SER A 155 40.26 -34.72 5.62
C SER A 155 41.48 -33.94 5.08
N TRP A 156 42.63 -34.03 5.76
CA TRP A 156 43.88 -33.40 5.32
C TRP A 156 44.69 -34.30 4.40
N ASP A 157 45.08 -33.81 3.23
CA ASP A 157 45.91 -34.53 2.25
C ASP A 157 47.41 -34.25 2.46
N GLY A 158 47.97 -34.82 3.51
CA GLY A 158 49.41 -34.70 3.83
C GLY A 158 50.32 -35.39 2.81
N THR A 159 49.93 -36.57 2.33
CA THR A 159 50.73 -37.39 1.41
C THR A 159 50.79 -36.77 0.01
N GLY A 160 49.65 -36.34 -0.54
CA GLY A 160 49.60 -35.67 -1.83
C GLY A 160 50.36 -34.35 -1.81
N THR A 161 50.24 -33.59 -0.72
CA THR A 161 50.99 -32.33 -0.54
C THR A 161 52.49 -32.57 -0.39
N ALA A 162 52.93 -33.61 0.31
CA ALA A 162 54.34 -33.97 0.39
C ALA A 162 54.94 -34.32 -1.00
N ALA A 163 54.19 -35.07 -1.82
CA ALA A 163 54.59 -35.39 -3.19
C ALA A 163 54.68 -34.13 -4.08
N LEU A 164 53.71 -33.21 -3.95
CA LEU A 164 53.73 -31.91 -4.63
C LEU A 164 55.00 -31.13 -4.28
N LEU A 165 55.30 -31.04 -2.98
CA LEU A 165 56.43 -30.29 -2.47
C LEU A 165 57.76 -30.92 -2.89
N ALA A 166 57.87 -32.23 -3.02
CA ALA A 166 59.11 -32.88 -3.47
C ALA A 166 59.44 -32.60 -4.95
N ASP A 167 58.43 -32.47 -5.82
CA ASP A 167 58.62 -32.26 -7.26
C ASP A 167 58.82 -30.78 -7.63
N ARG A 168 59.97 -30.45 -8.23
CA ARG A 168 60.32 -29.06 -8.60
C ARG A 168 59.36 -28.45 -9.62
N GLY A 169 58.85 -29.23 -10.57
CA GLY A 169 57.90 -28.77 -11.58
C GLY A 169 56.52 -28.51 -10.98
N ALA A 170 56.04 -29.40 -10.10
CA ALA A 170 54.79 -29.24 -9.37
C ALA A 170 54.83 -28.04 -8.44
N ARG A 171 55.91 -27.85 -7.66
CA ARG A 171 56.12 -26.65 -6.85
C ARG A 171 56.07 -25.36 -7.66
N ALA A 172 56.73 -25.34 -8.83
CA ALA A 172 56.73 -24.16 -9.68
C ALA A 172 55.32 -23.81 -10.19
N ARG A 173 54.57 -24.80 -10.67
CA ARG A 173 53.17 -24.62 -11.09
C ARG A 173 52.28 -24.14 -9.94
N PHE A 174 52.40 -24.78 -8.78
CA PHE A 174 51.65 -24.41 -7.59
C PHE A 174 51.95 -22.97 -7.15
N ALA A 175 53.22 -22.54 -7.20
CA ALA A 175 53.57 -21.15 -6.92
C ALA A 175 52.94 -20.17 -7.92
N ASP A 176 52.88 -20.54 -9.22
CA ASP A 176 52.27 -19.70 -10.25
C ASP A 176 50.74 -19.62 -10.09
N GLU A 177 50.09 -20.70 -9.68
CA GLU A 177 48.65 -20.73 -9.32
C GLU A 177 48.35 -19.83 -8.11
N ILE A 178 49.21 -19.85 -7.09
CA ILE A 178 49.12 -18.93 -5.96
C ILE A 178 49.28 -17.47 -6.41
N VAL A 179 50.26 -17.17 -7.29
CA VAL A 179 50.43 -15.82 -7.85
C VAL A 179 49.15 -15.38 -8.59
N ALA A 180 48.54 -16.27 -9.36
CA ALA A 180 47.29 -16.00 -10.06
C ALA A 180 46.13 -15.73 -9.08
N LEU A 181 46.00 -16.53 -8.03
CA LEU A 181 45.00 -16.35 -6.98
C LEU A 181 45.14 -14.99 -6.28
N VAL A 182 46.34 -14.66 -5.80
CA VAL A 182 46.59 -13.38 -5.10
C VAL A 182 46.33 -12.19 -6.04
N THR A 183 46.70 -12.31 -7.32
CA THR A 183 46.39 -11.28 -8.33
C THR A 183 44.87 -11.12 -8.50
N ARG A 184 44.15 -12.23 -8.67
CA ARG A 184 42.69 -12.25 -8.91
C ARG A 184 41.93 -11.61 -7.74
N GLN A 185 42.33 -11.91 -6.51
CA GLN A 185 41.71 -11.37 -5.30
C GLN A 185 42.19 -9.97 -4.92
N ARG A 186 43.13 -9.38 -5.69
CA ARG A 186 43.80 -8.11 -5.35
C ARG A 186 44.39 -8.15 -3.93
N GLY A 187 44.99 -9.30 -3.58
CA GLY A 187 45.51 -9.59 -2.25
C GLY A 187 46.85 -8.90 -1.96
N ALA A 188 47.23 -8.91 -0.69
CA ALA A 188 48.51 -8.41 -0.18
C ALA A 188 49.56 -9.52 0.02
N GLY A 189 49.24 -10.75 -0.37
CA GLY A 189 50.02 -11.94 -0.05
C GLY A 189 49.16 -13.19 -0.01
N VAL A 190 49.69 -14.27 0.55
CA VAL A 190 49.01 -15.56 0.72
C VAL A 190 49.16 -16.05 2.15
N MET A 191 48.16 -16.79 2.63
CA MET A 191 48.25 -17.60 3.85
C MET A 191 48.31 -19.07 3.45
N LEU A 192 49.37 -19.77 3.81
CA LEU A 192 49.49 -21.20 3.56
C LEU A 192 49.13 -21.97 4.82
N ASP A 193 48.18 -22.88 4.69
CA ASP A 193 47.65 -23.71 5.76
C ASP A 193 47.68 -25.17 5.30
N LEU A 194 48.90 -25.69 5.16
CA LEU A 194 49.19 -27.04 4.70
C LEU A 194 49.49 -27.92 5.90
N GLU A 195 48.52 -28.72 6.31
CA GLU A 195 48.54 -29.50 7.55
C GLU A 195 48.80 -30.99 7.31
N SER A 196 49.05 -31.73 8.40
CA SER A 196 49.30 -33.18 8.39
C SER A 196 50.47 -33.61 7.49
N LEU A 197 51.49 -32.75 7.33
CA LEU A 197 52.69 -33.07 6.56
C LEU A 197 53.58 -34.08 7.30
N PRO A 198 54.15 -35.09 6.61
CA PRO A 198 55.14 -35.96 7.22
C PRO A 198 56.46 -35.21 7.46
N ALA A 199 57.23 -35.61 8.48
CA ALA A 199 58.52 -35.02 8.84
C ALA A 199 59.48 -34.83 7.64
N SER A 200 59.45 -35.74 6.65
CA SER A 200 60.25 -35.67 5.44
C SER A 200 59.92 -34.48 4.53
N ALA A 201 58.70 -33.96 4.57
CA ALA A 201 58.23 -32.89 3.68
C ALA A 201 58.66 -31.48 4.12
N HIS A 202 59.05 -31.27 5.38
CA HIS A 202 59.35 -29.93 5.92
C HIS A 202 60.53 -29.25 5.23
N ARG A 203 61.53 -30.02 4.78
CA ARG A 203 62.67 -29.48 4.01
C ARG A 203 62.18 -28.87 2.70
N ASP A 204 61.38 -29.62 1.95
CA ASP A 204 60.87 -29.22 0.65
C ASP A 204 59.83 -28.10 0.78
N TYR A 205 59.07 -28.09 1.88
CA TYR A 205 58.18 -26.98 2.19
C TYR A 205 58.94 -25.66 2.39
N ARG A 206 60.07 -25.68 3.12
CA ARG A 206 60.90 -24.47 3.29
C ARG A 206 61.51 -23.99 1.97
N ILE A 207 61.89 -24.91 1.08
CA ILE A 207 62.35 -24.58 -0.28
C ILE A 207 61.23 -23.87 -1.04
N PHE A 208 60.02 -24.43 -1.03
CA PHE A 208 58.84 -23.84 -1.66
C PHE A 208 58.55 -22.43 -1.14
N LEU A 209 58.58 -22.22 0.18
CA LEU A 209 58.34 -20.90 0.78
C LEU A 209 59.38 -19.86 0.32
N GLY A 210 60.65 -20.25 0.22
CA GLY A 210 61.71 -19.40 -0.33
C GLY A 210 61.48 -19.07 -1.82
N GLU A 211 61.10 -20.08 -2.62
CA GLU A 211 60.75 -19.93 -4.04
C GLU A 211 59.53 -19.02 -4.24
N LEU A 212 58.54 -19.08 -3.36
CA LEU A 212 57.34 -18.25 -3.41
C LEU A 212 57.62 -16.82 -2.96
N ARG A 213 58.39 -16.64 -1.88
CA ARG A 213 58.81 -15.32 -1.39
C ARG A 213 59.63 -14.57 -2.44
N ALA A 214 60.51 -15.25 -3.16
CA ALA A 214 61.26 -14.66 -4.27
C ALA A 214 60.34 -14.16 -5.40
N ARG A 215 59.27 -14.90 -5.73
CA ARG A 215 58.25 -14.47 -6.71
C ARG A 215 57.42 -13.28 -6.21
N PHE A 216 57.20 -13.19 -4.91
CA PHE A 216 56.39 -12.14 -4.27
C PHE A 216 57.17 -10.83 -4.05
N ALA A 217 58.50 -10.89 -3.93
CA ALA A 217 59.35 -9.75 -3.64
C ALA A 217 59.14 -8.52 -4.57
N PRO A 218 59.01 -8.66 -5.91
CA PRO A 218 58.79 -7.51 -6.79
C PRO A 218 57.45 -6.78 -6.55
N ARG A 219 56.48 -7.44 -5.91
CA ARG A 219 55.14 -6.92 -5.64
C ARG A 219 54.97 -6.49 -4.18
N GLY A 220 55.97 -6.72 -3.33
CA GLY A 220 55.87 -6.47 -1.89
C GLY A 220 54.82 -7.32 -1.18
N TRP A 221 54.49 -8.50 -1.73
CA TRP A 221 53.49 -9.39 -1.16
C TRP A 221 54.03 -10.24 -0.01
N THR A 222 53.17 -10.57 0.94
CA THR A 222 53.49 -11.31 2.16
C THR A 222 53.29 -12.82 1.97
N VAL A 223 54.26 -13.64 2.39
CA VAL A 223 54.06 -15.08 2.59
C VAL A 223 53.84 -15.34 4.08
N ALA A 224 52.60 -15.68 4.44
CA ALA A 224 52.21 -16.09 5.78
C ALA A 224 51.99 -17.61 5.83
N LEU A 225 52.27 -18.21 6.98
CA LEU A 225 52.21 -19.66 7.18
C LEU A 225 51.51 -19.99 8.51
N ALA A 226 50.52 -20.87 8.47
CA ALA A 226 49.96 -21.50 9.66
C ALA A 226 50.97 -22.52 10.21
N THR A 227 51.25 -22.44 11.50
CA THR A 227 52.24 -23.29 12.16
C THR A 227 51.67 -23.82 13.48
N PRO A 228 51.58 -25.14 13.67
CA PRO A 228 51.34 -25.74 14.97
C PRO A 228 52.38 -25.28 15.98
N VAL A 229 51.96 -25.13 17.24
CA VAL A 229 52.89 -24.95 18.37
C VAL A 229 53.00 -26.25 19.14
N ALA A 230 54.14 -26.46 19.81
CA ALA A 230 54.43 -27.68 20.56
C ALA A 230 54.51 -28.98 19.73
N ASP A 231 54.67 -28.86 18.41
CA ASP A 231 55.04 -29.97 17.51
C ASP A 231 56.55 -29.90 17.20
N PRO A 232 57.35 -30.90 17.61
CA PRO A 232 58.80 -30.88 17.41
C PRO A 232 59.24 -30.98 15.94
N ASP A 233 58.37 -31.43 15.02
CA ASP A 233 58.69 -31.52 13.59
C ASP A 233 58.69 -30.13 12.92
N TRP A 234 58.07 -29.13 13.56
CA TRP A 234 58.02 -27.74 13.09
C TRP A 234 59.16 -26.87 13.68
N ASP A 235 60.28 -26.79 12.95
CA ASP A 235 61.37 -25.85 13.27
C ASP A 235 60.96 -24.39 12.95
N LEU A 236 60.35 -23.72 13.93
CA LEU A 236 59.86 -22.34 13.80
C LEU A 236 60.94 -21.34 13.39
N ARG A 237 62.20 -21.54 13.81
CA ARG A 237 63.31 -20.65 13.43
C ARG A 237 63.66 -20.81 11.96
N ALA A 238 63.71 -22.05 11.47
CA ALA A 238 63.95 -22.32 10.06
C ALA A 238 62.81 -21.82 9.16
N TYR A 239 61.55 -21.94 9.60
CA TYR A 239 60.40 -21.38 8.88
C TYR A 239 60.39 -19.85 8.90
N ALA A 240 60.75 -19.23 10.02
CA ALA A 240 60.86 -17.77 10.14
C ALA A 240 61.92 -17.18 9.19
N ALA A 241 62.94 -17.95 8.80
CA ALA A 241 63.94 -17.49 7.83
C ALA A 241 63.37 -17.36 6.40
N VAL A 242 62.36 -18.17 6.04
CA VAL A 242 61.83 -18.29 4.68
C VAL A 242 60.41 -17.73 4.51
N ALA A 243 59.68 -17.46 5.59
CA ALA A 243 58.38 -16.79 5.58
C ALA A 243 58.47 -15.34 6.11
N ASP A 244 57.50 -14.50 5.72
CA ASP A 244 57.39 -13.13 6.22
C ASP A 244 56.62 -13.07 7.54
N ARG A 245 55.63 -13.95 7.72
CA ARG A 245 54.83 -14.09 8.96
C ARG A 245 54.59 -15.56 9.30
N LEU A 246 54.60 -15.87 10.60
CA LEU A 246 54.21 -17.18 11.13
C LEU A 246 52.99 -17.00 12.01
N VAL A 247 51.89 -17.68 11.69
CA VAL A 247 50.66 -17.70 12.48
C VAL A 247 50.72 -18.92 13.40
N LEU A 248 51.00 -18.68 14.67
CA LEU A 248 51.20 -19.70 15.70
C LEU A 248 49.83 -20.20 16.19
N MET A 249 49.47 -21.44 15.85
CA MET A 249 48.20 -22.07 16.23
C MET A 249 48.26 -22.59 17.66
N ALA A 250 48.05 -21.69 18.62
CA ALA A 250 48.16 -21.97 20.05
C ALA A 250 46.82 -22.39 20.68
N TYR A 251 46.22 -23.42 20.12
CA TYR A 251 45.01 -24.08 20.62
C TYR A 251 45.10 -25.59 20.37
N ASP A 252 44.06 -26.33 20.75
CA ASP A 252 44.00 -27.80 20.70
C ASP A 252 44.99 -28.54 21.64
N GLU A 253 45.19 -28.01 22.87
CA GLU A 253 45.76 -28.79 23.99
C GLU A 253 44.98 -30.09 24.20
N HIS A 254 43.65 -30.00 24.06
CA HIS A 254 42.74 -31.11 23.87
C HIS A 254 42.05 -30.94 22.51
N TRP A 255 42.14 -31.96 21.66
CA TRP A 255 41.76 -31.91 20.24
C TRP A 255 40.67 -32.94 19.89
N MET A 256 40.15 -32.85 18.66
CA MET A 256 39.15 -33.81 18.14
C MET A 256 39.71 -35.25 18.14
N GLY A 257 38.99 -36.20 18.76
CA GLY A 257 39.45 -37.58 18.92
C GLY A 257 40.38 -37.83 20.13
N GLY A 258 40.82 -36.76 20.80
CA GLY A 258 41.52 -36.78 22.07
C GLY A 258 40.58 -36.97 23.27
N ALA A 259 41.14 -36.92 24.48
CA ALA A 259 40.36 -36.88 25.71
C ALA A 259 39.75 -35.48 25.93
N ALA A 260 38.56 -35.41 26.51
CA ALA A 260 37.90 -34.15 26.85
C ALA A 260 38.76 -33.31 27.82
N GLY A 261 38.75 -32.00 27.65
CA GLY A 261 39.49 -31.08 28.49
C GLY A 261 39.61 -29.67 27.90
N PRO A 262 40.29 -28.74 28.60
CA PRO A 262 40.42 -27.36 28.16
C PRO A 262 41.13 -27.26 26.82
N ILE A 263 40.47 -26.68 25.82
CA ILE A 263 40.99 -26.56 24.45
C ILE A 263 42.34 -25.84 24.40
N ALA A 264 42.55 -24.85 25.26
CA ALA A 264 43.83 -24.17 25.43
C ALA A 264 43.91 -23.55 26.84
N SER A 265 44.30 -24.33 27.84
CA SER A 265 44.41 -23.83 29.21
C SER A 265 45.43 -22.69 29.30
N GLN A 266 45.15 -21.69 30.13
CA GLN A 266 46.00 -20.51 30.29
C GLN A 266 47.46 -20.84 30.66
N PRO A 267 47.75 -21.79 31.59
CA PRO A 267 49.13 -22.19 31.86
C PRO A 267 49.82 -22.86 30.67
N TRP A 268 49.11 -23.71 29.92
CA TRP A 268 49.63 -24.32 28.70
C TRP A 268 49.92 -23.25 27.64
N PHE A 269 48.96 -22.37 27.39
CA PHE A 269 49.08 -21.28 26.42
C PHE A 269 50.28 -20.39 26.71
N ALA A 270 50.47 -19.97 27.97
CA ALA A 270 51.63 -19.19 28.40
C ALA A 270 52.96 -19.94 28.16
N ARG A 271 52.98 -21.25 28.40
CA ARG A 271 54.16 -22.11 28.25
C ARG A 271 54.55 -22.33 26.79
N VAL A 272 53.59 -22.48 25.88
CA VAL A 272 53.88 -22.76 24.46
C VAL A 272 54.08 -21.50 23.63
N VAL A 273 53.35 -20.42 23.91
CA VAL A 273 53.38 -19.19 23.10
C VAL A 273 54.67 -18.39 23.29
N ALA A 274 55.14 -18.20 24.52
CA ALA A 274 56.32 -17.37 24.75
C ALA A 274 57.61 -17.92 24.08
N PRO A 275 57.93 -19.23 24.19
CA PRO A 275 59.03 -19.83 23.44
C PRO A 275 58.79 -19.82 21.92
N ALA A 276 57.57 -20.08 21.46
CA ALA A 276 57.27 -20.08 20.02
C ALA A 276 57.48 -18.70 19.38
N VAL A 277 57.03 -17.63 20.03
CA VAL A 277 57.27 -16.25 19.59
C VAL A 277 58.77 -15.92 19.59
N ALA A 278 59.52 -16.38 20.61
CA ALA A 278 60.96 -16.17 20.66
C ALA A 278 61.71 -16.92 19.54
N GLN A 279 61.25 -18.11 19.14
CA GLN A 279 61.83 -18.88 18.03
C GLN A 279 61.47 -18.30 16.66
N ALA A 280 60.22 -17.87 16.48
CA ALA A 280 59.70 -17.29 15.25
C ALA A 280 60.21 -15.84 14.99
N GLY A 281 60.58 -15.13 16.05
CA GLY A 281 60.88 -13.69 16.00
C GLY A 281 59.63 -12.86 16.26
N ALA A 282 59.72 -11.94 17.22
CA ALA A 282 58.57 -11.13 17.69
C ALA A 282 57.96 -10.27 16.58
N ASP A 283 58.76 -9.80 15.62
CA ASP A 283 58.35 -9.00 14.44
C ASP A 283 57.66 -9.83 13.34
N LYS A 284 57.70 -11.17 13.43
CA LYS A 284 57.11 -12.09 12.46
C LYS A 284 55.97 -12.95 13.02
N ALA A 285 55.98 -13.21 14.32
CA ALA A 285 55.02 -14.09 14.97
C ALA A 285 53.65 -13.42 15.14
N ILE A 286 52.60 -14.06 14.65
CA ILE A 286 51.20 -13.70 14.90
C ILE A 286 50.61 -14.84 15.73
N VAL A 287 50.06 -14.54 16.91
CA VAL A 287 49.52 -15.61 17.77
C VAL A 287 48.04 -15.81 17.45
N ALA A 288 47.65 -17.03 17.07
CA ALA A 288 46.25 -17.34 16.84
C ALA A 288 45.54 -17.71 18.14
N ILE A 289 44.36 -17.11 18.34
CA ILE A 289 43.42 -17.35 19.43
C ILE A 289 42.21 -18.05 18.84
N GLY A 290 41.90 -19.22 19.39
CA GLY A 290 40.67 -19.95 19.07
C GLY A 290 39.48 -19.30 19.75
N SER A 291 38.34 -19.26 19.07
CA SER A 291 37.05 -19.01 19.72
C SER A 291 35.99 -19.94 19.15
N TYR A 292 35.90 -21.12 19.77
CA TYR A 292 35.03 -22.22 19.41
C TYR A 292 34.90 -23.16 20.62
N ALA A 293 34.08 -24.19 20.48
CA ALA A 293 33.86 -25.22 21.48
C ALA A 293 33.99 -26.61 20.87
N TYR A 294 34.18 -27.61 21.73
CA TYR A 294 34.12 -29.01 21.38
C TYR A 294 33.14 -29.70 22.32
N ASP A 295 32.30 -30.56 21.77
CA ASP A 295 31.37 -31.43 22.48
C ASP A 295 31.87 -32.87 22.38
N TRP A 296 32.31 -33.43 23.51
CA TRP A 296 32.79 -34.81 23.60
C TRP A 296 31.71 -35.74 24.11
N GLN A 297 31.52 -36.83 23.36
CA GLN A 297 30.89 -38.06 23.81
C GLN A 297 31.96 -39.16 23.90
N GLY A 298 32.62 -39.26 25.06
CA GLY A 298 33.82 -40.11 25.19
C GLY A 298 34.96 -39.58 24.30
N ARG A 299 35.40 -40.34 23.30
CA ARG A 299 36.41 -39.90 22.31
C ARG A 299 35.81 -39.36 21.01
N THR A 300 34.49 -39.46 20.83
CA THR A 300 33.81 -38.85 19.69
C THR A 300 33.61 -37.38 19.98
N THR A 301 34.08 -36.50 19.09
CA THR A 301 34.07 -35.05 19.31
C THR A 301 33.35 -34.35 18.17
N VAL A 302 32.51 -33.38 18.49
CA VAL A 302 31.84 -32.48 17.53
C VAL A 302 32.33 -31.05 17.76
N PRO A 303 32.86 -30.35 16.74
CA PRO A 303 33.21 -28.94 16.85
C PRO A 303 31.94 -28.09 16.82
N LEU A 304 31.89 -27.08 17.68
CA LEU A 304 30.76 -26.17 17.83
C LEU A 304 31.23 -24.72 17.79
N ALA A 305 30.40 -23.84 17.23
CA ALA A 305 30.54 -22.42 17.48
C ALA A 305 30.16 -22.11 18.95
N ILE A 306 30.74 -21.06 19.54
CA ILE A 306 30.38 -20.64 20.91
C ILE A 306 28.88 -20.38 21.04
N PRO A 307 28.19 -19.71 20.11
CA PRO A 307 26.75 -19.52 20.22
C PRO A 307 25.94 -20.82 20.26
N ASP A 308 26.37 -21.85 19.54
CA ASP A 308 25.70 -23.16 19.54
C ASP A 308 25.90 -23.88 20.87
N ALA A 309 27.12 -23.84 21.43
CA ALA A 309 27.40 -24.38 22.75
C ALA A 309 26.56 -23.70 23.85
N LEU A 310 26.44 -22.37 23.82
CA LEU A 310 25.59 -21.63 24.75
C LEU A 310 24.09 -21.94 24.55
N ALA A 311 23.66 -22.19 23.31
CA ALA A 311 22.29 -22.61 23.01
C ALA A 311 21.99 -24.03 23.55
N ILE A 312 22.95 -24.95 23.49
CA ILE A 312 22.84 -26.28 24.11
C ILE A 312 22.77 -26.15 25.64
N ALA A 313 23.63 -25.34 26.24
CA ALA A 313 23.62 -25.10 27.68
C ALA A 313 22.26 -24.55 28.15
N ALA A 314 21.73 -23.56 27.42
CA ALA A 314 20.41 -22.99 27.69
C ALA A 314 19.27 -24.02 27.56
N GLN A 315 19.37 -24.94 26.59
CA GLN A 315 18.40 -26.03 26.42
C GLN A 315 18.46 -27.05 27.56
N ALA A 316 19.68 -27.40 27.97
CA ALA A 316 19.90 -28.34 29.07
C ALA A 316 19.55 -27.76 30.44
N GLY A 317 19.30 -26.44 30.54
CA GLY A 317 19.09 -25.76 31.81
C GLY A 317 20.36 -25.65 32.65
N VAL A 318 21.54 -25.76 32.02
CA VAL A 318 22.85 -25.68 32.68
C VAL A 318 23.51 -24.34 32.36
N THR A 319 24.22 -23.78 33.33
CA THR A 319 25.03 -22.57 33.12
C THR A 319 26.50 -22.99 33.02
N PRO A 320 27.22 -22.60 31.95
CA PRO A 320 28.64 -22.88 31.85
C PRO A 320 29.44 -22.34 33.02
N VAL A 321 30.37 -23.15 33.49
CA VAL A 321 31.24 -22.88 34.63
C VAL A 321 32.61 -22.49 34.12
N PHE A 322 33.14 -21.36 34.59
CA PHE A 322 34.52 -20.97 34.35
C PHE A 322 35.44 -21.74 35.30
N ASP A 323 36.32 -22.57 34.76
CA ASP A 323 37.29 -23.32 35.56
C ASP A 323 38.49 -22.42 35.91
N PRO A 324 38.72 -22.11 37.21
CA PRO A 324 39.78 -21.19 37.61
C PRO A 324 41.20 -21.78 37.50
N ALA A 325 41.34 -23.08 37.24
CA ALA A 325 42.65 -23.72 37.04
C ALA A 325 43.14 -23.57 35.59
N SER A 326 42.25 -23.83 34.61
CA SER A 326 42.53 -23.71 33.18
C SER A 326 42.26 -22.32 32.62
N GLY A 327 41.30 -21.58 33.18
CA GLY A 327 40.82 -20.32 32.61
C GLY A 327 39.88 -20.48 31.42
N ASN A 328 39.37 -21.70 31.17
CA ASN A 328 38.37 -22.00 30.15
C ASN A 328 37.01 -22.32 30.77
N SER A 329 35.94 -22.10 30.01
CA SER A 329 34.58 -22.39 30.43
C SER A 329 34.13 -23.77 29.93
N HIS A 330 33.36 -24.49 30.75
CA HIS A 330 32.83 -25.81 30.39
C HIS A 330 31.46 -26.10 31.00
N PHE A 331 30.77 -27.11 30.47
CA PHE A 331 29.56 -27.69 31.08
C PHE A 331 29.37 -29.13 30.61
N ALA A 332 28.45 -29.86 31.25
CA ALA A 332 28.06 -31.20 30.83
C ALA A 332 26.54 -31.32 30.74
N TYR A 333 26.09 -32.23 29.88
CA TYR A 333 24.69 -32.56 29.72
C TYR A 333 24.53 -34.03 29.31
N ASP A 334 23.36 -34.59 29.58
CA ASP A 334 22.97 -35.91 29.08
C ASP A 334 21.93 -35.74 27.96
N ARG A 335 22.09 -36.50 26.88
CA ARG A 335 21.11 -36.61 25.80
C ARG A 335 21.00 -38.08 25.39
N ASP A 336 19.78 -38.61 25.36
CA ASP A 336 19.51 -40.00 25.00
C ASP A 336 20.31 -41.04 25.81
N GLY A 337 20.53 -40.75 27.10
CA GLY A 337 21.33 -41.59 28.00
C GLY A 337 22.84 -41.58 27.72
N ARG A 338 23.33 -40.66 26.88
CA ARG A 338 24.75 -40.45 26.59
C ARG A 338 25.23 -39.19 27.31
N HIS A 339 26.40 -39.28 27.92
CA HIS A 339 27.05 -38.17 28.60
C HIS A 339 27.87 -37.35 27.62
N HIS A 340 27.72 -36.02 27.68
CA HIS A 340 28.42 -35.05 26.87
C HIS A 340 29.16 -34.04 27.74
N GLU A 341 30.41 -33.75 27.37
CA GLU A 341 31.25 -32.74 28.01
C GLU A 341 31.66 -31.68 27.00
N VAL A 342 31.36 -30.42 27.28
CA VAL A 342 31.61 -29.29 26.37
C VAL A 342 32.63 -28.34 26.98
N TRP A 343 33.74 -28.12 26.27
CA TRP A 343 34.74 -27.09 26.62
C TRP A 343 34.75 -25.97 25.58
N MET A 344 35.02 -24.74 26.03
CA MET A 344 34.87 -23.54 25.22
C MET A 344 36.06 -22.58 25.36
N LEU A 345 36.45 -21.96 24.24
CA LEU A 345 37.30 -20.77 24.20
C LEU A 345 36.44 -19.53 24.03
N ASP A 346 35.90 -19.03 25.14
CA ASP A 346 35.01 -17.88 25.18
C ASP A 346 35.77 -16.54 25.37
N ALA A 347 35.05 -15.42 25.44
CA ALA A 347 35.69 -14.10 25.57
C ALA A 347 36.58 -13.95 26.83
N PRO A 348 36.22 -14.50 28.02
CA PRO A 348 37.13 -14.61 29.16
C PRO A 348 38.45 -15.34 28.87
N SER A 349 38.41 -16.50 28.20
CA SER A 349 39.62 -17.23 27.77
C SER A 349 40.48 -16.36 26.87
N ALA A 350 39.89 -15.76 25.83
CA ALA A 350 40.59 -14.90 24.89
C ALA A 350 41.24 -13.67 25.57
N ALA A 351 40.57 -13.05 26.56
CA ALA A 351 41.12 -11.92 27.29
C ALA A 351 42.36 -12.30 28.13
N ASN A 352 42.35 -13.49 28.74
CA ASN A 352 43.51 -14.03 29.46
C ASN A 352 44.65 -14.39 28.50
N GLN A 353 44.34 -15.01 27.36
CA GLN A 353 45.33 -15.34 26.33
C GLN A 353 45.95 -14.07 25.73
N MET A 354 45.17 -13.01 25.51
CA MET A 354 45.70 -11.73 25.07
C MET A 354 46.68 -11.09 26.07
N ALA A 355 46.53 -11.34 27.38
CA ALA A 355 47.49 -10.88 28.37
C ALA A 355 48.86 -11.58 28.20
N VAL A 356 48.89 -12.82 27.72
CA VAL A 356 50.12 -13.54 27.34
C VAL A 356 50.72 -12.93 26.07
N VAL A 357 49.92 -12.78 25.00
CA VAL A 357 50.39 -12.24 23.71
C VAL A 357 51.01 -10.85 23.86
N ARG A 358 50.43 -9.99 24.71
CA ARG A 358 50.99 -8.65 24.97
C ARG A 358 52.35 -8.68 25.67
N ARG A 359 52.66 -9.74 26.42
CA ARG A 359 53.95 -9.89 27.10
C ARG A 359 55.05 -10.46 26.20
N THR A 360 54.70 -11.07 25.07
CA THR A 360 55.68 -11.62 24.14
C THR A 360 56.15 -10.57 23.13
N GLY A 361 55.33 -9.56 22.83
CA GLY A 361 55.63 -8.54 21.83
C GLY A 361 55.43 -9.01 20.39
N ALA A 362 54.54 -10.01 20.20
CA ALA A 362 54.19 -10.55 18.90
C ALA A 362 53.77 -9.46 17.88
N ALA A 363 53.91 -9.77 16.60
CA ALA A 363 53.58 -8.91 15.48
C ALA A 363 52.07 -8.77 15.27
N GLY A 364 51.23 -9.56 15.93
CA GLY A 364 49.78 -9.48 15.81
C GLY A 364 49.07 -10.61 16.53
N VAL A 365 47.75 -10.59 16.44
CA VAL A 365 46.88 -11.68 16.90
C VAL A 365 46.00 -12.14 15.73
N ALA A 366 45.69 -13.42 15.66
CA ALA A 366 44.70 -13.96 14.73
C ALA A 366 43.51 -14.56 15.48
N LEU A 367 42.31 -14.47 14.92
CA LEU A 367 41.10 -15.11 15.42
C LEU A 367 40.74 -16.29 14.51
N TRP A 368 40.78 -17.50 15.07
CA TRP A 368 40.29 -18.72 14.44
C TRP A 368 38.93 -19.11 15.07
N ARG A 369 37.80 -18.92 14.39
CA ARG A 369 37.60 -18.22 13.11
C ARG A 369 36.35 -17.33 13.14
N LEU A 370 36.16 -16.48 12.13
CA LEU A 370 34.93 -15.70 11.98
C LEU A 370 33.72 -16.63 11.85
N GLY A 371 32.64 -16.30 12.56
CA GLY A 371 31.39 -17.05 12.65
C GLY A 371 31.33 -18.06 13.79
N SER A 372 32.47 -18.52 14.33
CA SER A 372 32.50 -19.46 15.46
C SER A 372 32.61 -18.76 16.82
N GLU A 373 33.02 -17.50 16.84
CA GLU A 373 33.48 -16.83 18.05
C GLU A 373 32.37 -16.49 19.06
N ASP A 374 32.79 -16.28 20.32
CA ASP A 374 31.97 -15.55 21.29
C ASP A 374 31.70 -14.15 20.73
N PRO A 375 30.44 -13.70 20.57
CA PRO A 375 30.13 -12.38 20.00
C PRO A 375 30.74 -11.19 20.74
N SER A 376 31.19 -11.39 21.99
CA SER A 376 31.89 -10.39 22.80
C SER A 376 33.42 -10.59 22.86
N VAL A 377 34.01 -11.42 22.00
CA VAL A 377 35.47 -11.60 21.91
C VAL A 377 36.18 -10.36 21.36
N TRP A 378 35.53 -9.57 20.50
CA TRP A 378 36.15 -8.44 19.82
C TRP A 378 36.74 -7.37 20.75
N PRO A 379 36.05 -6.95 21.84
CA PRO A 379 36.68 -6.14 22.89
C PRO A 379 37.95 -6.76 23.47
N ALA A 380 38.04 -8.07 23.65
CA ALA A 380 39.25 -8.74 24.15
C ALA A 380 40.43 -8.59 23.19
N LEU A 381 40.17 -8.61 21.87
CA LEU A 381 41.17 -8.44 20.82
C LEU A 381 41.57 -6.96 20.59
N SER A 382 40.79 -5.99 21.09
CA SER A 382 40.97 -4.54 20.83
C SER A 382 42.19 -3.86 21.49
N GLY A 383 43.02 -4.60 22.22
CA GLY A 383 44.19 -4.06 22.92
C GLY A 383 43.94 -3.52 24.33
N ALA A 384 42.70 -3.42 24.79
CA ALA A 384 42.36 -2.98 26.15
C ALA A 384 42.86 -3.96 27.24
N THR A 385 43.42 -3.45 28.34
CA THR A 385 43.92 -4.26 29.48
C THR A 385 42.81 -4.91 30.30
N ARG A 386 41.63 -4.27 30.36
CA ARG A 386 40.42 -4.79 31.02
C ARG A 386 39.19 -4.51 30.12
N PRO A 387 39.01 -5.26 29.03
CA PRO A 387 37.86 -5.10 28.14
C PRO A 387 36.54 -5.33 28.88
N ASP A 388 35.48 -4.62 28.47
CA ASP A 388 34.14 -4.88 29.00
C ASP A 388 33.54 -6.10 28.28
N LEU A 389 33.44 -7.20 29.02
CA LEU A 389 32.88 -8.47 28.54
C LEU A 389 31.50 -8.76 29.16
N ARG A 390 30.92 -7.83 29.92
CA ARG A 390 29.73 -8.07 30.74
C ARG A 390 28.48 -8.30 29.92
N THR A 391 28.36 -7.66 28.75
CA THR A 391 27.25 -7.84 27.83
C THR A 391 27.64 -8.86 26.77
N VAL A 392 26.81 -9.89 26.61
CA VAL A 392 27.00 -10.90 25.56
C VAL A 392 25.93 -10.65 24.50
N PRO A 393 26.27 -10.16 23.30
CA PRO A 393 25.29 -9.95 22.23
C PRO A 393 24.46 -11.21 21.96
N ALA A 394 23.21 -11.02 21.55
CA ALA A 394 22.41 -12.16 21.10
C ALA A 394 23.09 -12.80 19.88
N PRO A 395 23.10 -14.15 19.76
CA PRO A 395 23.68 -14.82 18.62
C PRO A 395 23.08 -14.32 17.32
N ALA A 396 23.90 -14.20 16.31
CA ALA A 396 23.48 -13.80 14.98
C ALA A 396 22.80 -15.01 14.29
N GLY A 397 21.73 -14.78 13.51
CA GLY A 397 20.94 -15.86 12.86
C GLY A 397 19.70 -16.35 13.64
N ILE A 398 19.13 -17.47 13.17
CA ILE A 398 17.92 -18.13 13.69
C ILE A 398 18.25 -19.58 14.04
N THR A 399 17.90 -20.02 15.25
CA THR A 399 18.00 -21.42 15.65
C THR A 399 16.72 -22.15 15.28
N VAL A 400 16.82 -23.13 14.39
CA VAL A 400 15.70 -23.96 13.94
C VAL A 400 15.73 -25.32 14.64
N ARG A 401 14.60 -25.77 15.17
CA ARG A 401 14.45 -27.08 15.84
C ARG A 401 13.34 -27.91 15.21
N GLY A 402 13.61 -29.17 14.88
CA GLY A 402 12.65 -30.03 14.19
C GLY A 402 12.63 -29.81 12.68
N GLN A 403 11.73 -30.49 11.98
CA GLN A 403 11.65 -30.51 10.52
C GLN A 403 10.21 -30.35 10.06
N GLY A 404 9.99 -29.63 8.96
CA GLY A 404 8.66 -29.42 8.36
C GLY A 404 8.31 -27.95 8.13
N GLU A 405 7.18 -27.70 7.48
CA GLU A 405 6.79 -26.37 7.00
C GLU A 405 5.95 -25.56 8.01
N ILE A 406 5.68 -26.10 9.21
CA ILE A 406 4.84 -25.47 10.23
C ILE A 406 5.73 -24.98 11.37
N MET A 407 5.69 -23.67 11.62
CA MET A 407 6.63 -22.95 12.48
C MET A 407 5.97 -22.37 13.72
N ARG A 408 6.68 -22.44 14.85
CA ARG A 408 6.35 -21.76 16.09
C ARG A 408 7.57 -21.03 16.62
N MET A 409 7.48 -19.72 16.80
CA MET A 409 8.55 -18.99 17.47
C MET A 409 8.46 -19.23 18.98
N THR A 410 9.55 -19.70 19.59
CA THR A 410 9.59 -20.04 21.02
C THR A 410 10.44 -19.13 21.86
N ALA A 411 11.42 -18.47 21.26
CA ALA A 411 12.22 -17.45 21.90
C ALA A 411 12.55 -16.36 20.89
N GLU A 412 12.52 -15.12 21.37
CA GLU A 412 13.06 -13.97 20.64
C GLU A 412 14.49 -13.74 21.09
N ALA A 413 15.32 -13.26 20.18
CA ALA A 413 16.71 -12.98 20.48
C ALA A 413 16.86 -11.98 21.63
N ALA A 414 17.66 -12.35 22.62
CA ALA A 414 17.94 -11.51 23.78
C ALA A 414 19.43 -11.55 24.14
N PRO A 415 20.03 -10.40 24.50
CA PRO A 415 21.42 -10.36 24.93
C PRO A 415 21.59 -11.05 26.28
N GLY A 416 22.69 -11.79 26.40
CA GLY A 416 23.17 -12.37 27.64
C GLY A 416 23.91 -11.36 28.51
N ALA A 417 24.22 -11.78 29.73
CA ALA A 417 25.03 -11.02 30.67
C ALA A 417 25.96 -11.96 31.43
N ARG A 418 27.22 -11.54 31.63
CA ARG A 418 28.20 -12.25 32.46
C ARG A 418 28.81 -11.31 33.51
N ALA A 419 29.12 -11.85 34.67
CA ALA A 419 29.97 -11.22 35.67
C ALA A 419 31.42 -11.70 35.47
N VAL A 420 32.38 -10.79 35.53
CA VAL A 420 33.82 -11.11 35.45
C VAL A 420 34.56 -10.50 36.64
N THR A 421 35.52 -11.24 37.20
CA THR A 421 36.37 -10.79 38.29
C THR A 421 37.82 -10.72 37.83
N TRP A 422 38.35 -9.50 37.82
CA TRP A 422 39.72 -9.21 37.43
C TRP A 422 40.66 -9.20 38.63
N ARG A 423 41.82 -9.85 38.50
CA ARG A 423 42.94 -9.79 39.45
C ARG A 423 44.26 -9.83 38.69
N ASP A 424 45.15 -8.88 38.98
CA ASP A 424 46.49 -8.78 38.36
C ASP A 424 46.47 -8.73 36.82
N GLY A 425 45.41 -8.15 36.24
CA GLY A 425 45.24 -8.05 34.79
C GLY A 425 44.73 -9.33 34.11
N LEU A 426 44.31 -10.33 34.89
CA LEU A 426 43.71 -11.58 34.43
C LEU A 426 42.29 -11.72 34.97
N ILE A 427 41.43 -12.42 34.25
CA ILE A 427 40.13 -12.88 34.71
C ILE A 427 40.35 -14.16 35.51
N ARG A 428 39.97 -14.14 36.79
CA ARG A 428 40.10 -15.29 37.72
C ARG A 428 38.77 -15.98 38.03
N ALA A 429 37.67 -15.32 37.70
CA ALA A 429 36.34 -15.92 37.76
C ALA A 429 35.44 -15.24 36.72
N ALA A 430 34.61 -16.04 36.05
CA ALA A 430 33.53 -15.57 35.21
C ALA A 430 32.27 -16.39 35.48
N ARG A 431 31.10 -15.75 35.41
CA ARG A 431 29.80 -16.42 35.57
C ARG A 431 28.77 -15.79 34.66
N PHE A 432 28.09 -16.59 33.84
CA PHE A 432 26.91 -16.14 33.13
C PHE A 432 25.79 -15.85 34.13
N VAL A 433 25.30 -14.61 34.14
CA VAL A 433 24.11 -14.18 34.89
C VAL A 433 22.85 -14.51 34.08
N ARG A 434 22.95 -14.37 32.76
CA ARG A 434 21.92 -14.75 31.78
C ARG A 434 22.60 -15.22 30.50
N LEU A 435 22.22 -16.38 30.00
CA LEU A 435 22.71 -16.85 28.70
C LEU A 435 22.11 -16.02 27.56
N PRO A 436 22.89 -15.70 26.51
CA PRO A 436 22.35 -15.06 25.33
C PRO A 436 21.41 -16.03 24.60
N GLN A 437 20.33 -15.52 24.02
CA GLN A 437 19.34 -16.34 23.32
C GLN A 437 19.22 -15.89 21.85
N PRO A 438 19.22 -16.83 20.88
CA PRO A 438 18.90 -16.54 19.48
C PRO A 438 17.39 -16.45 19.26
N ASP A 439 16.99 -15.90 18.11
CA ASP A 439 15.63 -16.12 17.60
C ASP A 439 15.47 -17.64 17.39
N THR A 440 14.53 -18.28 18.08
CA THR A 440 14.34 -19.73 18.04
C THR A 440 12.99 -20.08 17.45
N VAL A 441 13.01 -20.92 16.41
CA VAL A 441 11.83 -21.43 15.72
C VAL A 441 11.79 -22.94 15.83
N GLU A 442 10.68 -23.48 16.32
CA GLU A 442 10.38 -24.91 16.23
C GLU A 442 9.58 -25.20 14.95
N ARG A 443 9.92 -26.30 14.29
CA ARG A 443 9.33 -26.78 13.04
C ARG A 443 8.74 -28.17 13.21
N THR A 444 7.60 -28.40 12.58
CA THR A 444 6.95 -29.70 12.46
C THR A 444 6.26 -29.83 11.11
N GLY A 445 5.75 -31.03 10.80
CA GLY A 445 5.04 -31.31 9.55
C GLY A 445 5.80 -32.22 8.56
N ALA A 446 7.07 -32.55 8.85
CA ALA A 446 7.86 -33.48 8.03
C ALA A 446 7.41 -34.94 8.22
N HIS A 447 6.28 -35.32 7.62
CA HIS A 447 5.73 -36.66 7.69
C HIS A 447 5.73 -37.32 6.31
N ARG A 448 6.41 -38.46 6.19
CA ARG A 448 6.47 -39.21 4.93
C ARG A 448 5.06 -39.60 4.50
N ARG A 449 4.77 -39.39 3.22
CA ARG A 449 3.51 -39.78 2.57
C ARG A 449 2.26 -39.07 3.10
N GLN A 450 2.38 -37.96 3.84
CA GLN A 450 1.26 -37.09 4.17
C GLN A 450 1.40 -35.75 3.44
N ILE A 451 0.28 -35.21 2.96
CA ILE A 451 0.24 -33.95 2.21
C ILE A 451 -0.96 -33.11 2.67
N ALA A 452 -0.78 -31.80 2.83
CA ALA A 452 -1.86 -30.86 3.09
C ALA A 452 -2.11 -29.96 1.88
N LEU A 453 -3.36 -29.94 1.42
CA LEU A 453 -3.83 -28.93 0.47
C LEU A 453 -4.19 -27.66 1.22
N THR A 454 -3.64 -26.54 0.77
CA THR A 454 -3.92 -25.23 1.34
C THR A 454 -4.39 -24.26 0.27
N PHE A 455 -5.31 -23.37 0.63
CA PHE A 455 -5.90 -22.37 -0.26
C PHE A 455 -5.76 -20.98 0.34
N ASP A 456 -5.14 -20.07 -0.41
CA ASP A 456 -4.96 -18.68 0.00
C ASP A 456 -5.96 -17.75 -0.71
N ASP A 457 -6.10 -16.55 -0.14
CA ASP A 457 -6.89 -15.39 -0.57
C ASP A 457 -8.38 -15.39 -0.26
N GLY A 458 -9.05 -16.53 -0.23
CA GLY A 458 -10.50 -16.62 -0.10
C GLY A 458 -11.11 -16.09 1.22
N PRO A 459 -12.42 -16.29 1.41
CA PRO A 459 -13.33 -17.00 0.53
C PRO A 459 -13.90 -16.12 -0.61
N ASP A 460 -13.93 -16.65 -1.83
CA ASP A 460 -14.61 -16.04 -2.97
C ASP A 460 -15.98 -16.74 -3.19
N PRO A 461 -17.10 -15.99 -3.26
CA PRO A 461 -18.43 -16.58 -3.43
C PRO A 461 -18.64 -17.29 -4.78
N ALA A 462 -17.81 -17.01 -5.80
CA ALA A 462 -17.85 -17.71 -7.08
C ALA A 462 -17.04 -19.01 -7.07
N TRP A 463 -15.86 -19.03 -6.44
CA TRP A 463 -14.89 -20.13 -6.59
C TRP A 463 -14.82 -21.08 -5.38
N THR A 464 -14.76 -20.56 -4.16
CA THR A 464 -14.64 -21.38 -2.94
C THR A 464 -15.75 -22.43 -2.82
N PRO A 465 -17.05 -22.12 -3.11
CA PRO A 465 -18.11 -23.15 -3.11
C PRO A 465 -17.81 -24.35 -4.01
N GLN A 466 -17.26 -24.12 -5.20
CA GLN A 466 -17.00 -25.17 -6.18
C GLN A 466 -15.79 -26.02 -5.77
N ILE A 467 -14.76 -25.37 -5.22
CA ILE A 467 -13.58 -26.06 -4.67
C ILE A 467 -14.00 -26.97 -3.51
N LEU A 468 -14.83 -26.46 -2.60
CA LEU A 468 -15.39 -27.24 -1.49
C LEU A 468 -16.18 -28.48 -1.97
N ASP A 469 -16.93 -28.38 -3.06
CA ASP A 469 -17.65 -29.50 -3.65
C ASP A 469 -16.71 -30.57 -4.24
N VAL A 470 -15.60 -30.15 -4.87
CA VAL A 470 -14.55 -31.07 -5.32
C VAL A 470 -13.89 -31.76 -4.13
N LEU A 471 -13.45 -31.01 -3.12
CA LEU A 471 -12.79 -31.57 -1.93
C LEU A 471 -13.68 -32.58 -1.19
N THR A 472 -14.98 -32.27 -1.07
CA THR A 472 -15.97 -33.17 -0.47
C THR A 472 -16.11 -34.46 -1.28
N ARG A 473 -16.27 -34.36 -2.61
CA ARG A 473 -16.38 -35.54 -3.49
C ARG A 473 -15.12 -36.40 -3.46
N GLU A 474 -13.95 -35.77 -3.46
CA GLU A 474 -12.67 -36.46 -3.45
C GLU A 474 -12.24 -36.91 -2.04
N HIS A 475 -13.00 -36.60 -0.98
CA HIS A 475 -12.65 -36.90 0.41
C HIS A 475 -11.25 -36.40 0.78
N ALA A 476 -10.92 -35.17 0.38
CA ALA A 476 -9.62 -34.55 0.62
C ALA A 476 -9.80 -33.36 1.58
N PRO A 477 -9.33 -33.44 2.84
CA PRO A 477 -9.35 -32.28 3.74
C PRO A 477 -8.40 -31.19 3.24
N ALA A 478 -8.72 -29.94 3.56
CA ALA A 478 -7.90 -28.78 3.19
C ALA A 478 -7.89 -27.71 4.30
N THR A 479 -6.96 -26.77 4.18
CA THR A 479 -6.84 -25.58 5.06
C THR A 479 -6.94 -24.31 4.24
N PHE A 480 -7.82 -23.38 4.61
CA PHE A 480 -8.06 -22.13 3.89
C PHE A 480 -7.50 -20.95 4.68
N PHE A 481 -6.48 -20.27 4.14
CA PHE A 481 -5.95 -19.03 4.68
C PHE A 481 -6.73 -17.85 4.13
N VAL A 482 -7.67 -17.35 4.93
CA VAL A 482 -8.65 -16.36 4.47
C VAL A 482 -8.19 -14.94 4.70
N THR A 483 -8.54 -14.05 3.77
CA THR A 483 -8.34 -12.61 3.92
C THR A 483 -9.56 -11.96 4.57
N GLY A 484 -9.34 -11.00 5.46
CA GLY A 484 -10.42 -10.28 6.14
C GLY A 484 -11.34 -9.52 5.17
N ALA A 485 -10.79 -8.97 4.09
CA ALA A 485 -11.55 -8.27 3.05
C ALA A 485 -12.53 -9.21 2.32
N ASN A 486 -12.11 -10.43 1.99
CA ASN A 486 -12.97 -11.42 1.33
C ASN A 486 -13.91 -12.13 2.33
N ALA A 487 -13.50 -12.30 3.59
CA ALA A 487 -14.33 -12.86 4.64
C ALA A 487 -15.53 -11.97 5.01
N LEU A 488 -15.42 -10.65 4.84
CA LEU A 488 -16.47 -9.68 5.19
C LEU A 488 -17.76 -9.89 4.37
N GLY A 489 -18.85 -10.26 5.05
CA GLY A 489 -20.13 -10.61 4.43
C GLY A 489 -20.25 -12.09 4.03
N GLN A 490 -19.19 -12.89 4.15
CA GLN A 490 -19.16 -14.30 3.72
C GLN A 490 -19.37 -15.30 4.86
N GLY A 491 -20.10 -14.91 5.91
CA GLY A 491 -20.26 -15.75 7.10
C GLY A 491 -20.90 -17.11 6.84
N ALA A 492 -21.80 -17.23 5.84
CA ALA A 492 -22.37 -18.52 5.45
C ALA A 492 -21.32 -19.46 4.84
N LEU A 493 -20.43 -18.92 4.00
CA LEU A 493 -19.38 -19.67 3.32
C LEU A 493 -18.28 -20.11 4.30
N LEU A 494 -17.86 -19.23 5.21
CA LEU A 494 -16.92 -19.60 6.30
C LEU A 494 -17.46 -20.73 7.18
N ARG A 495 -18.75 -20.69 7.53
CA ARG A 495 -19.39 -21.79 8.28
C ARG A 495 -19.46 -23.08 7.47
N ARG A 496 -19.64 -23.01 6.14
CA ARG A 496 -19.61 -24.18 5.26
C ARG A 496 -18.23 -24.82 5.21
N ILE A 497 -17.15 -24.03 5.07
CA ILE A 497 -15.76 -24.51 5.10
C ILE A 497 -15.53 -25.35 6.37
N VAL A 498 -15.88 -24.78 7.53
CA VAL A 498 -15.71 -25.46 8.84
C VAL A 498 -16.62 -26.68 8.97
N ALA A 499 -17.87 -26.61 8.50
CA ALA A 499 -18.84 -27.72 8.62
C ALA A 499 -18.45 -28.93 7.77
N GLN A 500 -17.73 -28.73 6.66
CA GLN A 500 -17.22 -29.80 5.80
C GLN A 500 -15.89 -30.41 6.29
N GLY A 501 -15.35 -29.93 7.42
CA GLY A 501 -14.14 -30.48 8.04
C GLY A 501 -12.84 -29.82 7.62
N SER A 502 -12.90 -28.76 6.79
CA SER A 502 -11.72 -27.96 6.42
C SER A 502 -11.35 -26.96 7.51
N GLU A 503 -10.08 -26.57 7.54
CA GLU A 503 -9.52 -25.65 8.52
C GLU A 503 -9.46 -24.21 8.00
N LEU A 504 -9.43 -23.24 8.92
CA LEU A 504 -9.25 -21.83 8.60
C LEU A 504 -7.94 -21.33 9.22
N GLY A 505 -7.19 -20.55 8.43
CA GLY A 505 -6.03 -19.80 8.84
C GLY A 505 -6.19 -18.32 8.48
N ASN A 506 -5.36 -17.47 9.08
CA ASN A 506 -5.33 -16.04 8.84
C ASN A 506 -4.36 -15.72 7.70
N HIS A 507 -4.80 -14.89 6.75
CA HIS A 507 -3.96 -14.40 5.64
C HIS A 507 -3.93 -12.86 5.56
N SER A 508 -3.94 -12.19 6.72
CA SER A 508 -4.10 -10.73 6.86
C SER A 508 -5.46 -10.21 6.38
N THR A 509 -5.77 -8.93 6.59
CA THR A 509 -7.08 -8.37 6.20
C THR A 509 -7.06 -7.93 4.76
N SER A 510 -6.06 -7.13 4.41
CA SER A 510 -5.97 -6.53 3.10
C SER A 510 -5.28 -7.44 2.10
N HIS A 511 -4.45 -8.42 2.52
CA HIS A 511 -3.45 -9.12 1.69
C HIS A 511 -2.25 -8.22 1.36
N ALA A 512 -1.71 -7.52 2.37
CA ALA A 512 -0.56 -6.64 2.20
C ALA A 512 0.77 -7.37 2.38
N ASP A 513 1.83 -6.85 1.75
CA ASP A 513 3.19 -7.27 2.10
C ASP A 513 3.53 -6.79 3.52
N LEU A 514 3.76 -7.75 4.41
CA LEU A 514 3.98 -7.51 5.83
C LEU A 514 5.46 -7.29 6.17
N SER A 515 6.39 -7.60 5.25
CA SER A 515 7.85 -7.49 5.48
C SER A 515 8.29 -6.07 5.83
N HIS A 516 7.61 -5.07 5.26
CA HIS A 516 7.96 -3.66 5.39
C HIS A 516 7.03 -2.86 6.31
N ARG A 517 6.10 -3.52 7.01
CA ARG A 517 5.09 -2.85 7.84
C ARG A 517 5.51 -2.78 9.30
N SER A 518 5.01 -1.76 10.00
CA SER A 518 5.21 -1.68 11.46
C SER A 518 4.50 -2.83 12.17
N GLU A 519 5.03 -3.26 13.31
CA GLU A 519 4.42 -4.36 14.09
C GLU A 519 2.95 -4.07 14.46
N ALA A 520 2.61 -2.80 14.73
CA ALA A 520 1.24 -2.38 15.04
C ALA A 520 0.30 -2.52 13.82
N ALA A 521 0.78 -2.24 12.62
CA ALA A 521 0.01 -2.42 11.39
C ALA A 521 -0.22 -3.91 11.09
N ILE A 522 0.81 -4.75 11.25
CA ILE A 522 0.69 -6.21 11.13
C ILE A 522 -0.32 -6.74 12.14
N ALA A 523 -0.22 -6.31 13.40
CA ALA A 523 -1.16 -6.72 14.43
C ALA A 523 -2.60 -6.31 14.09
N LEU A 524 -2.82 -5.13 13.52
CA LEU A 524 -4.15 -4.68 13.09
C LEU A 524 -4.71 -5.55 11.96
N GLU A 525 -3.91 -5.86 10.96
CA GLU A 525 -4.25 -6.76 9.83
C GLU A 525 -4.69 -8.15 10.33
N LEU A 526 -3.93 -8.75 11.25
CA LEU A 526 -4.24 -10.08 11.78
C LEU A 526 -5.46 -10.05 12.72
N LYS A 527 -5.58 -9.02 13.56
CA LYS A 527 -6.73 -8.86 14.46
C LYS A 527 -8.03 -8.65 13.71
N ALA A 528 -8.04 -7.81 12.68
CA ALA A 528 -9.26 -7.55 11.90
C ALA A 528 -9.79 -8.82 11.21
N THR A 529 -8.93 -9.62 10.58
CA THR A 529 -9.31 -10.93 10.01
C THR A 529 -9.83 -11.88 11.08
N ALA A 530 -9.12 -11.99 12.20
CA ALA A 530 -9.54 -12.84 13.32
C ALA A 530 -10.94 -12.46 13.81
N ARG A 531 -11.23 -11.18 13.99
CA ARG A 531 -12.54 -10.71 14.49
C ARG A 531 -13.68 -10.99 13.53
N ILE A 532 -13.45 -10.82 12.23
CA ILE A 532 -14.46 -11.15 11.22
C ILE A 532 -14.78 -12.65 11.25
N VAL A 533 -13.75 -13.49 11.28
CA VAL A 533 -13.93 -14.95 11.32
C VAL A 533 -14.57 -15.42 12.63
N GLU A 534 -14.13 -14.88 13.77
CA GLU A 534 -14.71 -15.12 15.10
C GLU A 534 -16.20 -14.77 15.13
N ALA A 535 -16.58 -13.59 14.64
CA ALA A 535 -17.97 -13.14 14.58
C ALA A 535 -18.87 -14.04 13.72
N TYR A 536 -18.34 -14.62 12.65
CA TYR A 536 -19.10 -15.45 11.72
C TYR A 536 -19.13 -16.94 12.06
N THR A 537 -18.09 -17.46 12.69
CA THR A 537 -17.91 -18.90 12.94
C THR A 537 -17.98 -19.28 14.42
N GLY A 538 -17.78 -18.32 15.33
CA GLY A 538 -17.65 -18.59 16.77
C GLY A 538 -16.35 -19.31 17.13
N ARG A 539 -15.33 -19.27 16.27
CA ARG A 539 -14.03 -19.93 16.46
C ARG A 539 -12.89 -18.94 16.28
N ALA A 540 -11.83 -19.08 17.07
CA ALA A 540 -10.59 -18.33 16.88
C ALA A 540 -9.70 -19.02 15.83
N LEU A 541 -8.72 -18.27 15.32
CA LEU A 541 -7.70 -18.75 14.40
C LEU A 541 -6.36 -18.83 15.11
N THR A 542 -5.64 -19.94 14.97
CA THR A 542 -4.25 -20.04 15.42
C THR A 542 -3.28 -20.38 14.30
N LEU A 543 -3.74 -20.55 13.06
CA LEU A 543 -2.87 -20.70 11.88
C LEU A 543 -2.75 -19.35 11.18
N PHE A 544 -1.55 -19.04 10.71
CA PHE A 544 -1.25 -17.83 9.95
C PHE A 544 -0.31 -18.17 8.80
N ARG A 545 -0.56 -17.60 7.64
CA ARG A 545 0.38 -17.58 6.52
C ARG A 545 0.62 -16.13 6.11
N PRO A 546 1.87 -15.64 6.06
CA PRO A 546 2.13 -14.29 5.62
C PRO A 546 1.87 -14.16 4.11
N PRO A 547 1.18 -13.12 3.64
CA PRO A 547 1.11 -12.80 2.22
C PRO A 547 2.51 -12.57 1.63
N PHE A 548 2.74 -13.01 0.39
CA PHE A 548 3.99 -12.87 -0.37
C PHE A 548 5.25 -13.57 0.21
N LEU A 549 5.23 -13.96 1.48
CA LEU A 549 6.29 -14.68 2.16
C LEU A 549 5.79 -16.08 2.52
N GLY A 550 5.98 -17.02 1.61
CA GLY A 550 5.62 -18.42 1.80
C GLY A 550 6.75 -19.31 2.29
N ASP A 551 8.00 -18.84 2.25
CA ASP A 551 9.16 -19.71 2.47
C ASP A 551 9.14 -20.36 3.86
N ALA A 552 9.35 -21.67 3.89
CA ALA A 552 9.38 -22.47 5.11
C ALA A 552 10.75 -22.42 5.82
N ASP A 553 11.77 -21.85 5.16
CA ASP A 553 13.17 -21.87 5.56
C ASP A 553 13.71 -20.44 5.79
N PRO A 554 13.33 -19.76 6.89
CA PRO A 554 13.84 -18.41 7.17
C PRO A 554 15.30 -18.44 7.63
N ASP A 555 16.18 -17.81 6.86
CA ASP A 555 17.62 -17.75 7.14
C ASP A 555 18.04 -16.40 7.72
N ARG A 556 17.17 -15.37 7.60
CA ARG A 556 17.45 -14.02 8.08
C ARG A 556 16.40 -13.50 9.06
N ARG A 557 16.85 -12.63 9.97
CA ARG A 557 16.01 -12.05 11.03
C ARG A 557 14.90 -11.13 10.51
N ASP A 558 15.10 -10.48 9.37
CA ASP A 558 14.09 -9.67 8.70
C ASP A 558 12.96 -10.52 8.10
N GLU A 559 13.26 -11.75 7.66
CA GLU A 559 12.26 -12.71 7.15
C GLU A 559 11.29 -13.18 8.24
N LEU A 560 11.70 -13.15 9.52
CA LEU A 560 10.82 -13.49 10.66
C LEU A 560 9.91 -12.35 11.11
N HIS A 561 10.00 -11.14 10.55
CA HIS A 561 9.31 -9.96 11.09
C HIS A 561 7.80 -10.15 11.31
N ALA A 562 7.09 -10.60 10.28
CA ALA A 562 5.65 -10.90 10.39
C ALA A 562 5.37 -12.10 11.31
N THR A 563 6.22 -13.12 11.26
CA THR A 563 6.16 -14.31 12.11
C THR A 563 6.30 -13.96 13.59
N ARG A 564 7.14 -12.97 13.97
CA ARG A 564 7.27 -12.53 15.38
C ARG A 564 5.96 -11.97 15.91
N VAL A 565 5.37 -11.04 15.16
CA VAL A 565 4.10 -10.41 15.54
C VAL A 565 2.98 -11.44 15.60
N ALA A 566 2.93 -12.35 14.63
CA ALA A 566 1.97 -13.44 14.61
C ALA A 566 2.14 -14.38 15.83
N ALA A 567 3.37 -14.75 16.17
CA ALA A 567 3.64 -15.59 17.34
C ALA A 567 3.21 -14.92 18.66
N ARG A 568 3.47 -13.62 18.84
CA ARG A 568 3.00 -12.84 20.00
C ARG A 568 1.47 -12.76 20.08
N LEU A 569 0.79 -12.87 18.94
CA LEU A 569 -0.68 -12.94 18.85
C LEU A 569 -1.23 -14.36 18.95
N GLY A 570 -0.38 -15.37 19.16
CA GLY A 570 -0.79 -16.76 19.37
C GLY A 570 -1.01 -17.57 18.09
N TYR A 571 -0.33 -17.20 16.99
CA TYR A 571 -0.37 -17.96 15.73
C TYR A 571 0.82 -18.92 15.58
N LEU A 572 0.58 -20.03 14.88
CA LEU A 572 1.56 -20.84 14.18
C LEU A 572 1.69 -20.33 12.75
N THR A 573 2.92 -20.10 12.30
CA THR A 573 3.18 -19.72 10.91
C THR A 573 3.23 -20.98 10.05
N VAL A 574 2.54 -20.98 8.92
CA VAL A 574 2.50 -22.11 7.99
C VAL A 574 3.16 -21.69 6.67
N GLY A 575 4.38 -22.18 6.44
CA GLY A 575 5.11 -21.99 5.20
C GLY A 575 4.63 -22.94 4.10
N LEU A 576 5.40 -22.98 3.01
CA LEU A 576 5.20 -23.86 1.86
C LEU A 576 6.50 -24.10 1.10
N ASN A 577 6.66 -25.31 0.60
CA ASN A 577 7.70 -25.69 -0.36
C ASN A 577 7.11 -26.12 -1.71
N VAL A 578 5.78 -26.12 -1.86
CA VAL A 578 5.09 -26.46 -3.11
C VAL A 578 4.17 -25.32 -3.56
N ASP A 579 4.56 -24.62 -4.63
CA ASP A 579 3.80 -23.57 -5.31
C ASP A 579 3.76 -23.83 -6.84
N PRO A 580 2.59 -24.20 -7.40
CA PRO A 580 2.44 -24.41 -8.83
C PRO A 580 2.22 -23.13 -9.65
N LEU A 581 2.11 -21.97 -9.00
CA LEU A 581 1.78 -20.67 -9.60
C LEU A 581 0.42 -20.70 -10.32
N ASP A 582 -0.58 -21.32 -9.71
CA ASP A 582 -1.92 -21.47 -10.30
C ASP A 582 -2.62 -20.13 -10.54
N TRP A 583 -2.29 -19.11 -9.74
CA TRP A 583 -2.77 -17.74 -9.90
C TRP A 583 -2.39 -17.10 -11.25
N GLN A 584 -1.28 -17.53 -11.89
CA GLN A 584 -0.83 -17.03 -13.21
C GLN A 584 -1.66 -17.55 -14.39
N GLY A 585 -2.64 -18.43 -14.16
CA GLY A 585 -3.48 -19.03 -15.19
C GLY A 585 -2.85 -20.12 -16.09
N PRO A 586 -1.88 -20.96 -15.63
CA PRO A 586 -1.46 -22.13 -16.39
C PRO A 586 -2.61 -23.15 -16.56
N SER A 587 -2.46 -24.09 -17.51
CA SER A 587 -3.48 -25.13 -17.69
C SER A 587 -3.55 -26.08 -16.48
N ALA A 588 -4.72 -26.68 -16.26
CA ALA A 588 -4.94 -27.62 -15.16
C ALA A 588 -3.92 -28.78 -15.11
N ALA A 589 -3.50 -29.29 -16.28
CA ALA A 589 -2.50 -30.35 -16.37
C ALA A 589 -1.12 -29.87 -15.90
N GLN A 590 -0.70 -28.66 -16.28
CA GLN A 590 0.57 -28.07 -15.86
C GLN A 590 0.58 -27.79 -14.35
N ILE A 591 -0.53 -27.32 -13.78
CA ILE A 591 -0.66 -27.13 -12.33
C ILE A 591 -0.44 -28.47 -11.62
N ALA A 592 -1.14 -29.52 -12.04
CA ALA A 592 -1.04 -30.84 -11.43
C ALA A 592 0.36 -31.45 -11.58
N GLU A 593 0.98 -31.33 -12.75
CA GLU A 593 2.36 -31.79 -13.01
C GLU A 593 3.37 -31.10 -12.08
N ARG A 594 3.28 -29.77 -11.94
CA ARG A 594 4.16 -28.99 -11.05
C ARG A 594 4.01 -29.43 -9.61
N VAL A 595 2.78 -29.56 -9.10
CA VAL A 595 2.53 -30.03 -7.73
C VAL A 595 3.15 -31.41 -7.52
N ILE A 596 2.86 -32.37 -8.40
CA ILE A 596 3.35 -33.74 -8.27
C ILE A 596 4.89 -33.80 -8.33
N ALA A 597 5.51 -33.03 -9.23
CA ALA A 597 6.96 -32.98 -9.37
C ALA A 597 7.65 -32.37 -8.14
N GLN A 598 7.13 -31.25 -7.62
CA GLN A 598 7.69 -30.58 -6.44
C GLN A 598 7.54 -31.44 -5.17
N VAL A 599 6.38 -32.08 -4.98
CA VAL A 599 6.17 -33.05 -3.87
C VAL A 599 7.14 -34.23 -3.98
N ALA A 600 7.37 -34.75 -5.18
CA ALA A 600 8.31 -35.86 -5.40
C ALA A 600 9.78 -35.48 -5.18
N ALA A 601 10.13 -34.20 -5.36
CA ALA A 601 11.47 -33.68 -5.15
C ALA A 601 11.81 -33.34 -3.69
N GLY A 602 10.83 -33.40 -2.78
CA GLY A 602 11.03 -33.09 -1.36
C GLY A 602 12.04 -34.02 -0.69
N THR A 603 12.90 -33.46 0.17
CA THR A 603 13.93 -34.19 0.93
C THR A 603 13.65 -34.15 2.44
N ALA A 604 14.48 -34.81 3.23
CA ALA A 604 14.39 -34.72 4.70
C ALA A 604 14.73 -33.31 5.22
N GLU A 605 15.63 -32.62 4.52
CA GLU A 605 16.09 -31.26 4.86
C GLU A 605 15.16 -30.18 4.28
N ARG A 606 14.54 -30.45 3.13
CA ARG A 606 13.53 -29.58 2.51
C ARG A 606 12.21 -30.32 2.27
N PRO A 607 11.40 -30.49 3.32
CA PRO A 607 10.12 -31.18 3.25
C PRO A 607 9.14 -30.48 2.31
N ALA A 608 8.41 -31.24 1.49
CA ALA A 608 7.41 -30.74 0.54
C ALA A 608 6.03 -31.33 0.82
N GLN A 609 5.49 -31.09 2.02
CA GLN A 609 4.22 -31.62 2.49
C GLN A 609 3.05 -30.62 2.41
N ILE A 610 3.30 -29.32 2.23
CA ILE A 610 2.25 -28.30 2.15
C ILE A 610 2.15 -27.73 0.72
N VAL A 611 1.01 -27.96 0.07
CA VAL A 611 0.70 -27.47 -1.28
C VAL A 611 -0.12 -26.19 -1.19
N LEU A 612 0.39 -25.11 -1.80
CA LEU A 612 -0.32 -23.85 -1.97
C LEU A 612 -1.15 -23.86 -3.27
N LEU A 613 -2.42 -23.45 -3.17
CA LEU A 613 -3.32 -23.13 -4.27
C LEU A 613 -4.12 -21.87 -3.90
N HIS A 614 -4.89 -21.30 -4.82
CA HIS A 614 -5.68 -20.09 -4.57
C HIS A 614 -7.18 -20.33 -4.82
N ASP A 615 -8.04 -19.86 -3.91
CA ASP A 615 -9.51 -19.92 -4.05
C ASP A 615 -10.15 -18.55 -4.32
N SER A 616 -9.35 -17.52 -4.58
CA SER A 616 -9.76 -16.17 -5.00
C SER A 616 -8.72 -15.58 -5.97
N GLY A 617 -8.78 -14.28 -6.27
CA GLY A 617 -7.76 -13.59 -7.08
C GLY A 617 -7.92 -13.82 -8.60
N GLY A 618 -9.13 -13.62 -9.13
CA GLY A 618 -9.43 -13.72 -10.56
C GLY A 618 -10.06 -15.06 -10.97
N ASP A 619 -9.89 -15.47 -12.23
CA ASP A 619 -10.49 -16.71 -12.76
C ASP A 619 -9.76 -17.97 -12.24
N ARG A 620 -10.46 -18.79 -11.44
CA ARG A 620 -9.92 -20.03 -10.84
C ARG A 620 -10.34 -21.31 -11.57
N THR A 621 -10.84 -21.21 -12.80
CA THR A 621 -11.30 -22.38 -13.60
C THR A 621 -10.22 -23.46 -13.73
N GLN A 622 -8.96 -23.06 -13.96
CA GLN A 622 -7.86 -24.02 -14.12
C GLN A 622 -7.44 -24.66 -12.80
N THR A 623 -7.39 -23.89 -11.70
CA THR A 623 -7.16 -24.42 -10.35
C THR A 623 -8.21 -25.48 -10.00
N LEU A 624 -9.50 -25.16 -10.22
CA LEU A 624 -10.62 -26.06 -9.96
C LEU A 624 -10.50 -27.38 -10.75
N ARG A 625 -10.11 -27.30 -12.03
CA ARG A 625 -9.90 -28.47 -12.90
C ARG A 625 -8.65 -29.28 -12.53
N ALA A 626 -7.64 -28.65 -11.94
CA ALA A 626 -6.40 -29.32 -11.52
C ALA A 626 -6.62 -30.17 -10.25
N LEU A 627 -7.53 -29.77 -9.36
CA LEU A 627 -7.73 -30.44 -8.06
C LEU A 627 -7.92 -31.97 -8.16
N PRO A 628 -8.83 -32.51 -8.99
CA PRO A 628 -8.97 -33.96 -9.12
C PRO A 628 -7.71 -34.65 -9.65
N LEU A 629 -6.96 -33.98 -10.54
CA LEU A 629 -5.71 -34.51 -11.11
C LEU A 629 -4.59 -34.57 -10.07
N ILE A 630 -4.47 -33.53 -9.22
CA ILE A 630 -3.53 -33.50 -8.10
C ILE A 630 -3.87 -34.62 -7.11
N ILE A 631 -5.14 -34.70 -6.70
CA ILE A 631 -5.58 -35.65 -5.67
C ILE A 631 -5.38 -37.10 -6.14
N SER A 632 -5.83 -37.43 -7.34
CA SER A 632 -5.63 -38.77 -7.92
C SER A 632 -4.15 -39.08 -8.16
N GLY A 633 -3.37 -38.12 -8.68
CA GLY A 633 -1.96 -38.30 -8.99
C GLY A 633 -1.07 -38.53 -7.77
N LEU A 634 -1.34 -37.84 -6.66
CA LEU A 634 -0.62 -38.02 -5.39
C LEU A 634 -1.10 -39.28 -4.64
N ARG A 635 -2.40 -39.61 -4.65
CA ARG A 635 -2.89 -40.88 -4.08
C ARG A 635 -2.32 -42.09 -4.79
N ALA A 636 -2.20 -42.05 -6.13
CA ALA A 636 -1.57 -43.12 -6.90
C ALA A 636 -0.09 -43.34 -6.51
N ARG A 637 0.56 -42.33 -5.95
CA ARG A 637 1.93 -42.39 -5.41
C ARG A 637 1.97 -42.72 -3.91
N GLY A 638 0.80 -42.99 -3.31
CA GLY A 638 0.63 -43.42 -1.93
C GLY A 638 0.71 -42.29 -0.91
N TYR A 639 0.36 -41.05 -1.29
CA TYR A 639 0.18 -39.93 -0.36
C TYR A 639 -1.24 -39.91 0.23
N GLU A 640 -1.33 -39.63 1.52
CA GLU A 640 -2.56 -39.37 2.28
C GLU A 640 -2.79 -37.86 2.41
N PHE A 641 -4.00 -37.41 2.09
CA PHE A 641 -4.40 -36.01 2.24
C PHE A 641 -4.89 -35.75 3.67
N VAL A 642 -4.24 -34.82 4.36
CA VAL A 642 -4.51 -34.46 5.75
C VAL A 642 -4.57 -32.93 5.91
N PRO A 643 -5.30 -32.40 6.90
CA PRO A 643 -5.26 -30.97 7.19
C PRO A 643 -3.92 -30.59 7.87
N VAL A 644 -3.62 -29.28 7.91
CA VAL A 644 -2.37 -28.76 8.50
C VAL A 644 -2.23 -29.16 9.97
N SER A 645 -3.32 -29.17 10.75
CA SER A 645 -3.27 -29.62 12.14
C SER A 645 -2.75 -31.06 12.29
N THR A 646 -3.14 -31.97 11.39
CA THR A 646 -2.74 -33.37 11.45
C THR A 646 -1.27 -33.55 11.09
N LEU A 647 -0.76 -32.80 10.10
CA LEU A 647 0.68 -32.73 9.84
C LEU A 647 1.46 -32.24 11.06
N ALA A 648 0.90 -31.29 11.82
CA ALA A 648 1.50 -30.79 13.06
C ALA A 648 1.30 -31.71 14.28
N ARG A 649 0.60 -32.85 14.14
CA ARG A 649 0.16 -33.73 15.25
C ARG A 649 -0.73 -33.01 16.28
N LEU A 650 -1.53 -32.08 15.79
CA LEU A 650 -2.51 -31.31 16.56
C LEU A 650 -3.93 -31.75 16.19
N SER A 651 -4.86 -31.54 17.11
CA SER A 651 -6.28 -31.71 16.81
C SER A 651 -6.82 -30.49 16.06
N PRO A 652 -7.85 -30.64 15.21
CA PRO A 652 -8.55 -29.50 14.59
C PRO A 652 -9.08 -28.48 15.61
N ALA A 653 -9.43 -28.95 16.83
CA ALA A 653 -9.89 -28.10 17.91
C ALA A 653 -8.77 -27.25 18.54
N ALA A 654 -7.50 -27.66 18.40
CA ALA A 654 -6.35 -26.89 18.84
C ALA A 654 -6.05 -25.72 17.89
N VAL A 655 -6.31 -25.89 16.58
CA VAL A 655 -6.06 -24.86 15.56
C VAL A 655 -7.25 -23.93 15.30
N MET A 656 -8.47 -24.41 15.58
CA MET A 656 -9.71 -23.63 15.50
C MET A 656 -10.57 -23.77 16.77
N PRO A 657 -10.09 -23.29 17.94
CA PRO A 657 -10.81 -23.45 19.20
C PRO A 657 -12.13 -22.69 19.19
N ARG A 658 -13.17 -23.28 19.81
CA ARG A 658 -14.46 -22.61 20.00
C ARG A 658 -14.31 -21.50 21.05
N LEU A 659 -14.85 -20.33 20.75
CA LEU A 659 -14.89 -19.21 21.68
C LEU A 659 -15.80 -19.56 22.87
N ARG A 660 -15.43 -19.08 24.07
CA ARG A 660 -16.19 -19.25 25.32
C ARG A 660 -16.23 -17.93 26.10
N GLY A 661 -17.20 -17.79 27.00
CA GLY A 661 -17.29 -16.63 27.91
C GLY A 661 -17.43 -15.30 27.17
N SER A 662 -16.71 -14.28 27.63
CA SER A 662 -16.74 -12.92 27.06
C SER A 662 -16.35 -12.86 25.59
N ALA A 663 -15.38 -13.68 25.15
CA ALA A 663 -14.95 -13.71 23.75
C ALA A 663 -16.07 -14.17 22.80
N ALA A 664 -16.91 -15.13 23.23
CA ALA A 664 -18.07 -15.57 22.45
C ALA A 664 -19.17 -14.48 22.40
N ALA A 665 -19.42 -13.80 23.52
CA ALA A 665 -20.39 -12.70 23.59
C ALA A 665 -19.96 -11.51 22.70
N ASP A 666 -18.67 -11.17 22.71
CA ASP A 666 -18.10 -10.12 21.88
C ASP A 666 -18.21 -10.44 20.38
N ALA A 667 -17.88 -11.68 19.98
CA ALA A 667 -18.02 -12.14 18.60
C ALA A 667 -19.48 -12.07 18.13
N ALA A 668 -20.43 -12.50 18.98
CA ALA A 668 -21.85 -12.40 18.67
C ALA A 668 -22.34 -10.95 18.55
N GLY A 669 -21.90 -10.06 19.44
CA GLY A 669 -22.29 -8.65 19.45
C GLY A 669 -21.72 -7.82 18.29
N THR A 670 -20.59 -8.25 17.71
CA THR A 670 -19.93 -7.55 16.60
C THR A 670 -20.38 -8.03 15.22
N ARG A 671 -21.03 -9.20 15.14
CA ARG A 671 -21.55 -9.75 13.87
C ARG A 671 -22.46 -8.76 13.13
N GLY A 672 -23.41 -8.14 13.84
CA GLY A 672 -24.31 -7.15 13.23
C GLY A 672 -23.59 -5.91 12.68
N LEU A 673 -22.44 -5.52 13.28
CA LEU A 673 -21.61 -4.43 12.79
C LEU A 673 -20.92 -4.81 11.47
N PHE A 674 -20.34 -6.01 11.40
CA PHE A 674 -19.68 -6.50 10.18
C PHE A 674 -20.68 -6.76 9.04
N ASP A 675 -21.86 -7.32 9.35
CA ASP A 675 -22.93 -7.49 8.36
C ASP A 675 -23.45 -6.13 7.86
N GLY A 676 -23.59 -5.15 8.76
CA GLY A 676 -23.94 -3.78 8.38
C GLY A 676 -22.88 -3.12 7.49
N LEU A 677 -21.59 -3.33 7.78
CA LEU A 677 -20.49 -2.83 6.96
C LEU A 677 -20.46 -3.48 5.58
N ALA A 678 -20.64 -4.80 5.50
CA ALA A 678 -20.75 -5.54 4.24
C ALA A 678 -21.94 -5.02 3.41
N TRP A 679 -23.10 -4.84 4.03
CA TRP A 679 -24.28 -4.29 3.36
C TRP A 679 -24.04 -2.86 2.86
N LEU A 680 -23.39 -2.00 3.64
CA LEU A 680 -23.07 -0.63 3.22
C LEU A 680 -22.14 -0.61 1.99
N ARG A 681 -21.13 -1.50 1.96
CA ARG A 681 -20.24 -1.69 0.81
C ARG A 681 -21.05 -2.08 -0.43
N ASP A 682 -21.89 -3.10 -0.31
CA ASP A 682 -22.64 -3.67 -1.44
C ASP A 682 -23.75 -2.72 -1.93
N ALA A 683 -24.48 -2.09 -1.01
CA ALA A 683 -25.48 -1.06 -1.31
C ALA A 683 -24.84 0.17 -1.95
N GLY A 684 -23.65 0.57 -1.50
CA GLY A 684 -22.87 1.65 -2.09
C GLY A 684 -22.48 1.36 -3.55
N ALA A 685 -21.99 0.15 -3.81
CA ALA A 685 -21.65 -0.31 -5.16
C ALA A 685 -22.88 -0.37 -6.08
N ALA A 686 -23.99 -0.92 -5.59
CA ALA A 686 -25.26 -0.97 -6.33
C ALA A 686 -25.82 0.44 -6.63
N LEU A 687 -25.82 1.32 -5.62
CA LEU A 687 -26.23 2.72 -5.79
C LEU A 687 -25.37 3.44 -6.83
N PHE A 688 -24.06 3.24 -6.79
CA PHE A 688 -23.12 3.79 -7.76
C PHE A 688 -23.48 3.35 -9.19
N ALA A 689 -23.69 2.04 -9.40
CA ALA A 689 -24.08 1.50 -10.71
C ALA A 689 -25.43 2.04 -11.20
N VAL A 690 -26.44 2.07 -10.32
CA VAL A 690 -27.79 2.55 -10.65
C VAL A 690 -27.78 4.03 -11.02
N VAL A 691 -27.08 4.89 -10.25
CA VAL A 691 -27.05 6.33 -10.53
C VAL A 691 -26.32 6.63 -11.84
N ILE A 692 -25.21 5.93 -12.13
CA ILE A 692 -24.52 6.06 -13.42
C ILE A 692 -25.44 5.61 -14.57
N ALA A 693 -26.10 4.47 -14.44
CA ALA A 693 -27.02 3.96 -15.45
C ALA A 693 -28.18 4.94 -15.72
N ILE A 694 -28.79 5.48 -14.66
CA ILE A 694 -29.85 6.50 -14.76
C ILE A 694 -29.33 7.78 -15.43
N GLY A 695 -28.12 8.23 -15.07
CA GLY A 695 -27.49 9.41 -15.66
C GLY A 695 -27.25 9.26 -17.16
N ILE A 696 -26.69 8.11 -17.58
CA ILE A 696 -26.47 7.76 -18.98
C ILE A 696 -27.80 7.67 -19.73
N ALA A 697 -28.78 6.95 -19.17
CA ALA A 697 -30.10 6.80 -19.77
C ALA A 697 -30.79 8.16 -19.97
N ARG A 698 -30.72 9.06 -18.98
CA ARG A 698 -31.25 10.43 -19.09
C ARG A 698 -30.57 11.21 -20.21
N ALA A 699 -29.23 11.21 -20.26
CA ALA A 699 -28.47 11.96 -21.26
C ALA A 699 -28.80 11.49 -22.69
N VAL A 700 -28.84 10.17 -22.91
CA VAL A 700 -29.20 9.58 -24.19
C VAL A 700 -30.65 9.88 -24.55
N ALA A 701 -31.59 9.75 -23.60
CA ALA A 701 -33.01 10.02 -23.84
C ALA A 701 -33.28 11.49 -24.19
N LEU A 702 -32.72 12.45 -23.44
CA LEU A 702 -32.87 13.88 -23.73
C LEU A 702 -32.27 14.22 -25.11
N THR A 703 -31.09 13.71 -25.41
CA THR A 703 -30.44 13.93 -26.71
C THR A 703 -31.25 13.34 -27.86
N GLY A 704 -31.75 12.11 -27.70
CA GLY A 704 -32.62 11.45 -28.69
C GLY A 704 -33.92 12.19 -28.93
N LEU A 705 -34.58 12.67 -27.87
CA LEU A 705 -35.80 13.47 -27.96
C LEU A 705 -35.55 14.83 -28.63
N ALA A 706 -34.44 15.49 -28.31
CA ALA A 706 -34.06 16.75 -28.95
C ALA A 706 -33.79 16.58 -30.46
N LEU A 707 -33.12 15.49 -30.86
CA LEU A 707 -32.92 15.13 -32.27
C LEU A 707 -34.23 14.82 -32.99
N TRP A 708 -35.11 14.04 -32.35
CA TRP A 708 -36.44 13.73 -32.88
C TRP A 708 -37.27 14.99 -33.09
N ARG A 709 -37.24 15.92 -32.12
CA ARG A 709 -37.96 17.19 -32.20
C ARG A 709 -37.43 18.07 -33.32
N ARG A 710 -36.11 18.20 -33.50
CA ARG A 710 -35.52 18.98 -34.60
C ARG A 710 -36.00 18.54 -35.98
N ARG A 711 -36.16 17.23 -36.20
CA ARG A 711 -36.70 16.70 -37.48
C ARG A 711 -38.16 17.10 -37.73
N ARG A 712 -38.87 17.58 -36.70
CA ARG A 712 -40.28 17.98 -36.72
C ARG A 712 -40.47 19.45 -36.35
N GLU A 713 -39.40 20.23 -36.20
CA GLU A 713 -39.45 21.68 -36.01
C GLU A 713 -39.77 22.33 -37.37
N ALA A 714 -41.05 22.37 -37.72
CA ALA A 714 -41.56 23.31 -38.70
C ALA A 714 -42.08 24.53 -37.92
N ALA A 715 -41.50 25.70 -38.16
CA ALA A 715 -42.14 26.94 -37.73
C ALA A 715 -43.50 27.03 -38.43
N PRO A 716 -44.58 27.47 -37.75
CA PRO A 716 -45.83 27.76 -38.44
C PRO A 716 -45.53 28.72 -39.59
N GLU A 717 -46.02 28.45 -40.80
CA GLU A 717 -45.98 29.47 -41.85
C GLU A 717 -46.76 30.68 -41.33
N PRO A 718 -46.13 31.86 -41.23
CA PRO A 718 -46.78 33.00 -40.62
C PRO A 718 -47.93 33.44 -41.53
N ALA A 719 -49.16 33.17 -41.12
CA ALA A 719 -50.33 33.89 -41.61
C ALA A 719 -50.22 35.33 -41.07
N PRO A 720 -49.89 36.35 -41.89
CA PRO A 720 -49.44 37.65 -41.37
C PRO A 720 -50.48 38.37 -40.50
N HIS A 721 -51.77 38.04 -40.70
CA HIS A 721 -52.90 38.62 -39.97
C HIS A 721 -53.11 38.02 -38.56
N LEU A 722 -52.49 36.88 -38.24
CA LEU A 722 -52.58 36.23 -36.91
C LEU A 722 -51.37 36.54 -36.01
N VAL A 723 -50.34 37.21 -36.55
CA VAL A 723 -49.14 37.58 -35.80
C VAL A 723 -49.37 38.95 -35.15
N PRO A 724 -49.14 39.10 -33.83
CA PRO A 724 -49.26 40.39 -33.14
C PRO A 724 -48.37 41.45 -33.78
N THR A 725 -48.94 42.60 -34.14
CA THR A 725 -48.23 43.72 -34.79
C THR A 725 -47.75 44.79 -33.80
N PHE A 726 -48.14 44.67 -32.52
CA PHE A 726 -47.74 45.56 -31.44
C PHE A 726 -47.49 44.78 -30.15
N VAL A 727 -46.36 45.04 -29.50
CA VAL A 727 -45.94 44.35 -28.26
C VAL A 727 -45.43 45.32 -27.20
N SER A 728 -45.60 44.95 -25.93
CA SER A 728 -45.04 45.67 -24.78
C SER A 728 -43.81 44.96 -24.26
N VAL A 729 -42.68 45.65 -24.21
CA VAL A 729 -41.43 45.15 -23.63
C VAL A 729 -41.24 45.75 -22.24
N LEU A 730 -41.20 44.91 -21.22
CA LEU A 730 -41.02 45.30 -19.82
C LEU A 730 -39.58 45.02 -19.39
N ILE A 731 -38.88 46.06 -18.93
CA ILE A 731 -37.48 45.99 -18.51
C ILE A 731 -37.37 46.41 -17.03
N PRO A 732 -37.47 45.49 -16.06
CA PRO A 732 -37.22 45.81 -14.67
C PRO A 732 -35.73 46.06 -14.43
N ALA A 733 -35.41 47.16 -13.77
CA ALA A 733 -34.06 47.62 -13.47
C ALA A 733 -33.93 47.97 -11.99
N PHE A 734 -32.85 47.53 -11.35
CA PHE A 734 -32.46 47.96 -10.01
C PHE A 734 -30.94 48.01 -9.92
N ASN A 735 -30.39 49.21 -9.92
CA ASN A 735 -28.96 49.49 -10.04
C ASN A 735 -28.31 48.91 -11.31
N GLU A 736 -28.81 49.31 -12.47
CA GLU A 736 -28.41 48.79 -13.79
C GLU A 736 -27.89 49.92 -14.71
N ALA A 737 -27.39 51.02 -14.15
CA ALA A 737 -26.96 52.20 -14.91
C ALA A 737 -25.90 51.90 -16.00
N ARG A 738 -25.08 50.86 -15.79
CA ARG A 738 -24.01 50.44 -16.72
C ARG A 738 -24.50 49.74 -17.98
N VAL A 739 -25.71 49.15 -17.96
CA VAL A 739 -26.18 48.24 -19.03
C VAL A 739 -27.52 48.65 -19.63
N ILE A 740 -28.34 49.41 -18.89
CA ILE A 740 -29.73 49.69 -19.26
C ILE A 740 -29.87 50.40 -20.61
N GLU A 741 -28.98 51.37 -20.91
CA GLU A 741 -29.05 52.14 -22.16
C GLU A 741 -28.89 51.23 -23.39
N ALA A 742 -27.86 50.38 -23.38
CA ALA A 742 -27.57 49.46 -24.48
C ALA A 742 -28.75 48.50 -24.73
N SER A 743 -29.32 47.95 -23.65
CA SER A 743 -30.47 47.05 -23.72
C SER A 743 -31.70 47.72 -24.34
N VAL A 744 -32.03 48.95 -23.92
CA VAL A 744 -33.15 49.72 -24.50
C VAL A 744 -32.90 50.01 -25.99
N ARG A 745 -31.69 50.44 -26.38
CA ARG A 745 -31.35 50.68 -27.79
C ARG A 745 -31.53 49.43 -28.65
N ARG A 746 -31.15 48.24 -28.17
CA ARG A 746 -31.35 46.98 -28.90
C ARG A 746 -32.81 46.63 -29.09
N ILE A 747 -33.64 46.85 -28.07
CA ILE A 747 -35.09 46.64 -28.21
C ILE A 747 -35.68 47.59 -29.25
N LEU A 748 -35.30 48.87 -29.24
CA LEU A 748 -35.78 49.85 -30.21
C LEU A 748 -35.31 49.57 -31.66
N ALA A 749 -34.20 48.84 -31.81
CA ALA A 749 -33.65 48.39 -33.10
C ALA A 749 -34.23 47.05 -33.59
N SER A 750 -35.18 46.45 -32.85
CA SER A 750 -35.79 45.18 -33.24
C SER A 750 -36.65 45.32 -34.51
N THR A 751 -36.66 44.28 -35.34
CA THR A 751 -37.45 44.20 -36.57
C THR A 751 -38.77 43.45 -36.32
N GLY A 752 -39.78 43.68 -37.17
CA GLY A 752 -41.09 43.03 -37.08
C GLY A 752 -42.16 43.90 -36.42
N PRO A 753 -42.76 43.48 -35.29
CA PRO A 753 -43.86 44.22 -34.67
C PRO A 753 -43.39 45.55 -34.07
N ARG A 754 -44.30 46.53 -34.02
CA ARG A 754 -44.06 47.79 -33.30
C ARG A 754 -43.90 47.50 -31.80
N VAL A 755 -42.95 48.17 -31.16
CA VAL A 755 -42.65 47.98 -29.75
C VAL A 755 -42.99 49.23 -28.94
N GLU A 756 -43.52 49.04 -27.75
CA GLU A 756 -43.37 49.99 -26.65
C GLU A 756 -42.43 49.40 -25.59
N VAL A 757 -41.59 50.22 -25.00
CA VAL A 757 -40.62 49.83 -23.97
C VAL A 757 -40.99 50.52 -22.68
N ILE A 758 -41.25 49.74 -21.63
CA ILE A 758 -41.51 50.24 -20.29
C ILE A 758 -40.33 49.83 -19.42
N VAL A 759 -39.45 50.79 -19.13
CA VAL A 759 -38.34 50.61 -18.19
C VAL A 759 -38.88 50.86 -16.78
N ILE A 760 -38.77 49.86 -15.90
CA ILE A 760 -39.24 49.95 -14.52
C ILE A 760 -38.04 50.04 -13.59
N ASP A 761 -37.73 51.24 -13.11
CA ASP A 761 -36.72 51.44 -12.06
C ASP A 761 -37.32 51.12 -10.68
N ASP A 762 -36.95 49.98 -10.10
CA ASP A 762 -37.38 49.48 -8.78
C ASP A 762 -36.57 50.10 -7.64
N GLY A 763 -36.39 51.43 -7.67
CA GLY A 763 -35.76 52.23 -6.61
C GLY A 763 -34.24 52.23 -6.65
N SER A 764 -33.63 52.31 -7.84
CA SER A 764 -32.17 52.37 -8.02
C SER A 764 -31.52 53.56 -7.33
N THR A 765 -30.28 53.37 -6.91
CA THR A 765 -29.44 54.37 -6.22
C THR A 765 -28.17 54.71 -6.99
N ASP A 766 -28.00 54.19 -8.21
CA ASP A 766 -26.79 54.31 -9.03
C ASP A 766 -26.96 55.21 -10.27
N GLY A 767 -28.08 55.93 -10.37
CA GLY A 767 -28.40 56.78 -11.53
C GLY A 767 -29.08 56.08 -12.70
N THR A 768 -29.62 54.86 -12.51
CA THR A 768 -30.34 54.12 -13.58
C THR A 768 -31.45 54.94 -14.24
N SER A 769 -32.35 55.56 -13.46
CA SER A 769 -33.40 56.46 -13.99
C SER A 769 -32.81 57.63 -14.80
N ASP A 770 -31.73 58.24 -14.32
CA ASP A 770 -31.10 59.40 -14.96
C ASP A 770 -30.56 59.03 -16.35
N VAL A 771 -29.94 57.85 -16.48
CA VAL A 771 -29.44 57.33 -17.77
C VAL A 771 -30.58 57.14 -18.76
N VAL A 772 -31.69 56.53 -18.32
CA VAL A 772 -32.85 56.28 -19.19
C VAL A 772 -33.51 57.59 -19.61
N GLN A 773 -33.65 58.53 -18.67
CA GLN A 773 -34.23 59.84 -18.96
C GLN A 773 -33.35 60.65 -19.92
N ALA A 774 -32.04 60.68 -19.71
CA ALA A 774 -31.10 61.38 -20.59
C ALA A 774 -31.09 60.81 -22.01
N ALA A 775 -31.15 59.48 -22.16
CA ALA A 775 -31.02 58.83 -23.47
C ALA A 775 -32.33 58.74 -24.26
N PHE A 776 -33.50 58.67 -23.59
CA PHE A 776 -34.77 58.30 -24.25
C PHE A 776 -35.98 59.19 -23.92
N ALA A 777 -35.83 60.28 -23.15
CA ALA A 777 -36.98 61.13 -22.76
C ALA A 777 -37.84 61.64 -23.94
N ILE A 778 -37.24 61.79 -25.14
CA ILE A 778 -37.93 62.25 -26.35
C ILE A 778 -38.41 61.12 -27.27
N ASP A 779 -38.08 59.86 -27.00
CA ASP A 779 -38.56 58.73 -27.82
C ASP A 779 -39.95 58.30 -27.31
N PRO A 780 -41.04 58.50 -28.07
CA PRO A 780 -42.39 58.21 -27.61
C PRO A 780 -42.66 56.72 -27.39
N ARG A 781 -41.74 55.84 -27.83
CA ARG A 781 -41.83 54.39 -27.61
C ARG A 781 -41.32 53.99 -26.21
N VAL A 782 -40.54 54.83 -25.52
CA VAL A 782 -39.94 54.51 -24.23
C VAL A 782 -40.67 55.22 -23.09
N ARG A 783 -41.01 54.48 -22.03
CA ARG A 783 -41.62 55.00 -20.80
C ARG A 783 -40.80 54.56 -19.60
N LEU A 784 -40.42 55.51 -18.74
CA LEU A 784 -39.76 55.24 -17.47
C LEU A 784 -40.79 55.24 -16.33
N LEU A 785 -40.79 54.19 -15.51
CA LEU A 785 -41.55 54.09 -14.27
C LEU A 785 -40.59 53.97 -13.09
N THR A 786 -40.54 54.96 -12.21
CA THR A 786 -39.69 54.93 -11.01
C THR A 786 -40.55 54.56 -9.80
N LEU A 787 -40.20 53.46 -9.12
CA LEU A 787 -40.93 52.86 -8.01
C LEU A 787 -40.06 52.83 -6.74
N ALA A 788 -40.70 52.69 -5.57
CA ALA A 788 -40.00 52.31 -4.35
C ALA A 788 -39.70 50.81 -4.36
N ASN A 789 -38.47 50.43 -4.02
CA ASN A 789 -37.98 49.05 -4.11
C ASN A 789 -38.95 48.05 -3.46
N GLY A 790 -39.52 47.18 -4.28
CA GLY A 790 -40.45 46.14 -3.85
C GLY A 790 -40.20 44.78 -4.49
N GLY A 791 -39.18 44.65 -5.32
CA GLY A 791 -38.80 43.42 -5.99
C GLY A 791 -39.31 43.31 -7.42
N LYS A 792 -38.61 42.51 -8.22
CA LYS A 792 -38.82 42.36 -9.66
C LYS A 792 -40.26 42.01 -10.05
N ALA A 793 -40.91 41.05 -9.36
CA ALA A 793 -42.27 40.64 -9.69
C ALA A 793 -43.30 41.77 -9.50
N ARG A 794 -43.18 42.55 -8.40
CA ARG A 794 -44.03 43.73 -8.15
C ARG A 794 -43.81 44.81 -9.21
N ALA A 795 -42.56 45.06 -9.57
CA ALA A 795 -42.20 46.01 -10.63
C ALA A 795 -42.81 45.60 -11.98
N LEU A 796 -42.71 44.32 -12.36
CA LEU A 796 -43.31 43.75 -13.57
C LEU A 796 -44.83 43.85 -13.55
N ASN A 797 -45.50 43.51 -12.45
CA ASN A 797 -46.97 43.63 -12.32
C ASN A 797 -47.46 45.08 -12.44
N THR A 798 -46.71 46.03 -11.86
CA THR A 798 -47.03 47.46 -11.94
C THR A 798 -46.98 47.98 -13.37
N ALA A 799 -46.00 47.53 -14.16
CA ALA A 799 -45.93 47.86 -15.58
C ALA A 799 -46.91 47.06 -16.44
N LEU A 800 -47.19 45.79 -16.10
CA LEU A 800 -48.17 44.96 -16.81
C LEU A 800 -49.57 45.61 -16.81
N ALA A 801 -49.97 46.22 -15.69
CA ALA A 801 -51.23 46.98 -15.60
C ALA A 801 -51.31 48.17 -16.57
N GLN A 802 -50.15 48.70 -17.01
CA GLN A 802 -50.03 49.85 -17.91
C GLN A 802 -49.59 49.47 -19.33
N ALA A 803 -49.31 48.18 -19.58
CA ALA A 803 -48.94 47.66 -20.88
C ALA A 803 -50.14 47.68 -21.83
N ARG A 804 -49.90 47.94 -23.12
CA ARG A 804 -50.94 48.07 -24.16
C ARG A 804 -50.91 46.95 -25.20
N GLY A 805 -49.82 46.20 -25.31
CA GLY A 805 -49.66 45.11 -26.26
C GLY A 805 -50.43 43.84 -25.88
N ASP A 806 -50.89 43.10 -26.88
CA ASP A 806 -51.52 41.78 -26.71
C ASP A 806 -50.50 40.69 -26.36
N VAL A 807 -49.22 40.97 -26.65
CA VAL A 807 -48.08 40.18 -26.21
C VAL A 807 -47.16 41.06 -25.37
N VAL A 808 -46.77 40.51 -24.23
CA VAL A 808 -45.85 41.11 -23.27
C VAL A 808 -44.54 40.35 -23.31
N ILE A 809 -43.45 41.05 -23.51
CA ILE A 809 -42.10 40.51 -23.50
C ILE A 809 -41.41 41.02 -22.24
N ALA A 810 -40.92 40.10 -21.41
CA ALA A 810 -40.10 40.47 -20.26
C ALA A 810 -38.63 40.18 -20.59
N LEU A 811 -37.76 41.14 -20.26
CA LEU A 811 -36.32 41.07 -20.49
C LEU A 811 -35.59 41.65 -19.27
N ASP A 812 -34.50 40.99 -18.85
CA ASP A 812 -33.61 41.53 -17.81
C ASP A 812 -32.80 42.74 -18.35
N ALA A 813 -32.53 43.73 -17.50
CA ALA A 813 -31.85 44.97 -17.88
C ALA A 813 -30.43 44.80 -18.49
N ASP A 814 -29.77 43.65 -18.29
CA ASP A 814 -28.46 43.30 -18.83
C ASP A 814 -28.52 42.49 -20.15
N THR A 815 -29.71 42.25 -20.68
CA THR A 815 -29.92 41.37 -21.84
C THR A 815 -29.99 42.14 -23.16
N GLN A 816 -29.28 41.65 -24.17
CA GLN A 816 -29.19 42.24 -25.50
C GLN A 816 -29.85 41.30 -26.54
N PHE A 817 -30.94 41.75 -27.17
CA PHE A 817 -31.62 40.98 -28.23
C PHE A 817 -30.95 41.15 -29.60
N GLU A 818 -30.92 40.08 -30.40
CA GLU A 818 -30.67 40.20 -31.85
C GLU A 818 -31.86 40.90 -32.55
N PRO A 819 -31.66 41.61 -33.68
CA PRO A 819 -32.72 42.39 -34.32
C PRO A 819 -34.01 41.61 -34.60
N GLU A 820 -33.92 40.34 -35.00
CA GLU A 820 -35.08 39.51 -35.33
C GLU A 820 -35.70 38.79 -34.12
N THR A 821 -35.16 38.95 -32.91
CA THR A 821 -35.57 38.17 -31.72
C THR A 821 -37.04 38.36 -31.41
N ILE A 822 -37.53 39.60 -31.40
CA ILE A 822 -38.94 39.90 -31.13
C ILE A 822 -39.84 39.29 -32.21
N ALA A 823 -39.51 39.47 -33.49
CA ALA A 823 -40.27 38.88 -34.59
C ALA A 823 -40.34 37.34 -34.51
N ARG A 824 -39.24 36.69 -34.12
CA ARG A 824 -39.17 35.24 -33.93
C ARG A 824 -39.98 34.76 -32.74
N LEU A 825 -40.07 35.53 -31.66
CA LEU A 825 -40.93 35.20 -30.54
C LEU A 825 -42.41 35.37 -30.90
N THR A 826 -42.78 36.48 -31.55
CA THR A 826 -44.19 36.82 -31.77
C THR A 826 -44.89 35.94 -32.79
N ARG A 827 -44.16 35.39 -33.78
CA ARG A 827 -44.75 34.52 -34.83
C ARG A 827 -45.50 33.31 -34.28
N TRP A 828 -45.10 32.81 -33.09
CA TRP A 828 -45.74 31.65 -32.47
C TRP A 828 -47.14 31.94 -31.92
N PHE A 829 -47.46 33.21 -31.63
CA PHE A 829 -48.80 33.56 -31.14
C PHE A 829 -49.89 33.53 -32.22
N ALA A 830 -49.53 33.21 -33.47
CA ALA A 830 -50.51 32.83 -34.49
C ALA A 830 -51.33 31.59 -34.08
N ASP A 831 -50.76 30.70 -33.24
CA ASP A 831 -51.52 29.63 -32.58
C ASP A 831 -52.20 30.19 -31.31
N PRO A 832 -53.55 30.23 -31.25
CA PRO A 832 -54.28 30.77 -30.11
C PRO A 832 -54.10 29.92 -28.84
N SER A 833 -53.65 28.66 -28.93
CA SER A 833 -53.40 27.81 -27.77
C SER A 833 -52.07 28.13 -27.06
N ILE A 834 -51.18 28.91 -27.70
CA ILE A 834 -49.89 29.30 -27.13
C ILE A 834 -50.09 30.49 -26.19
N GLY A 835 -49.76 30.28 -24.92
CA GLY A 835 -49.75 31.32 -23.89
C GLY A 835 -48.37 31.92 -23.63
N ALA A 836 -47.29 31.19 -23.97
CA ALA A 836 -45.92 31.67 -23.77
C ALA A 836 -44.94 31.08 -24.79
N VAL A 837 -43.87 31.83 -25.08
CA VAL A 837 -42.80 31.44 -26.00
C VAL A 837 -41.45 31.72 -25.34
N ALA A 838 -40.61 30.68 -25.25
CA ALA A 838 -39.25 30.79 -24.74
C ALA A 838 -38.24 31.00 -25.87
N GLY A 839 -37.40 32.03 -25.78
CA GLY A 839 -36.24 32.21 -26.65
C GLY A 839 -34.97 31.55 -26.10
N ASN A 840 -33.87 31.65 -26.83
CA ASN A 840 -32.58 31.05 -26.50
C ASN A 840 -31.65 32.08 -25.85
N ALA A 841 -31.46 31.96 -24.53
CA ALA A 841 -30.51 32.79 -23.79
C ALA A 841 -29.08 32.28 -24.01
N LYS A 842 -28.14 33.20 -24.30
CA LYS A 842 -26.71 32.91 -24.47
C LYS A 842 -25.86 33.81 -23.59
N VAL A 843 -24.68 33.31 -23.21
CA VAL A 843 -23.70 34.09 -22.44
C VAL A 843 -22.86 34.95 -23.38
N GLY A 844 -22.89 36.27 -23.19
CA GLY A 844 -22.15 37.25 -24.00
C GLY A 844 -20.79 37.67 -23.44
N ASN A 845 -20.54 37.57 -22.12
CA ASN A 845 -19.27 37.93 -21.49
C ASN A 845 -18.38 36.69 -21.21
N ARG A 846 -17.85 36.03 -22.25
CA ARG A 846 -17.05 34.80 -22.11
C ARG A 846 -15.58 35.05 -21.72
N THR A 847 -15.37 35.87 -20.71
CA THR A 847 -14.06 36.45 -20.32
C THR A 847 -13.16 35.45 -19.58
N ASN A 848 -13.73 34.54 -18.78
CA ASN A 848 -12.96 33.61 -17.93
C ASN A 848 -13.52 32.17 -17.94
N LEU A 849 -12.89 31.26 -17.19
CA LEU A 849 -13.29 29.85 -17.14
C LEU A 849 -14.73 29.64 -16.63
N ILE A 850 -15.19 30.42 -15.65
CA ILE A 850 -16.53 30.31 -15.05
C ILE A 850 -17.62 30.68 -16.07
N THR A 851 -17.46 31.85 -16.70
CA THR A 851 -18.36 32.35 -17.75
C THR A 851 -18.40 31.39 -18.95
N ARG A 852 -17.26 30.77 -19.30
CA ARG A 852 -17.16 29.75 -20.36
C ARG A 852 -17.80 28.42 -19.98
N TRP A 853 -17.73 27.98 -18.72
CA TRP A 853 -18.45 26.80 -18.23
C TRP A 853 -19.96 27.04 -18.17
N GLN A 854 -20.40 28.24 -17.79
CA GLN A 854 -21.81 28.60 -17.86
C GLN A 854 -22.33 28.65 -19.31
N ALA A 855 -21.55 29.21 -20.23
CA ALA A 855 -21.89 29.18 -21.66
C ALA A 855 -22.03 27.74 -22.18
N LEU A 856 -21.12 26.86 -21.77
CA LEU A 856 -21.17 25.43 -22.09
C LEU A 856 -22.44 24.77 -21.54
N GLU A 857 -22.77 25.00 -20.27
CA GLU A 857 -23.98 24.48 -19.62
C GLU A 857 -25.28 24.96 -20.29
N TYR A 858 -25.34 26.23 -20.71
CA TYR A 858 -26.52 26.76 -21.40
C TYR A 858 -26.82 25.95 -22.67
N VAL A 859 -25.78 25.57 -23.42
CA VAL A 859 -25.91 24.76 -24.64
C VAL A 859 -26.19 23.29 -24.31
N THR A 860 -25.35 22.65 -23.50
CA THR A 860 -25.37 21.18 -23.30
C THR A 860 -26.43 20.70 -22.32
N ALA A 861 -26.87 21.55 -21.39
CA ALA A 861 -27.89 21.21 -20.41
C ALA A 861 -29.20 21.97 -20.69
N GLN A 862 -29.20 23.31 -20.56
CA GLN A 862 -30.47 24.07 -20.54
C GLN A 862 -31.22 24.03 -21.87
N ASN A 863 -30.53 24.31 -22.99
CA ASN A 863 -31.14 24.34 -24.32
C ASN A 863 -31.50 22.94 -24.80
N LEU A 864 -30.61 21.96 -24.57
CA LEU A 864 -30.87 20.56 -24.93
C LEU A 864 -32.08 20.01 -24.15
N GLU A 865 -32.11 20.21 -22.84
CA GLU A 865 -33.22 19.78 -21.97
C GLU A 865 -34.53 20.46 -22.39
N ARG A 866 -34.50 21.76 -22.68
CA ARG A 866 -35.71 22.47 -23.13
C ARG A 866 -36.26 21.92 -24.44
N ARG A 867 -35.41 21.64 -25.44
CA ARG A 867 -35.83 21.03 -26.71
C ARG A 867 -36.48 19.65 -26.48
N ALA A 868 -35.88 18.84 -25.60
CA ALA A 868 -36.42 17.53 -25.25
C ALA A 868 -37.77 17.64 -24.50
N LEU A 869 -37.87 18.54 -23.52
CA LEU A 869 -39.10 18.73 -22.74
C LEU A 869 -40.22 19.37 -23.57
N LEU A 870 -39.91 20.24 -24.52
CA LEU A 870 -40.87 20.78 -25.48
C LEU A 870 -41.53 19.66 -26.29
N ALA A 871 -40.76 18.67 -26.72
CA ALA A 871 -41.26 17.50 -27.46
C ALA A 871 -42.32 16.72 -26.68
N LEU A 872 -42.32 16.85 -25.36
CA LEU A 872 -43.19 16.15 -24.42
C LEU A 872 -44.28 17.05 -23.82
N GLY A 873 -44.34 18.34 -24.19
CA GLY A 873 -45.26 19.32 -23.56
C GLY A 873 -44.97 19.51 -22.07
N ALA A 874 -43.69 19.48 -21.70
CA ALA A 874 -43.20 19.39 -20.32
C ALA A 874 -42.23 20.53 -19.95
N VAL A 875 -42.23 21.64 -20.69
CA VAL A 875 -41.36 22.80 -20.44
C VAL A 875 -41.65 23.34 -19.04
N THR A 876 -40.64 23.43 -18.19
CA THR A 876 -40.82 23.92 -16.81
C THR A 876 -40.49 25.38 -16.64
N VAL A 877 -39.73 25.97 -17.58
CA VAL A 877 -39.28 27.38 -17.49
C VAL A 877 -39.28 28.04 -18.87
N VAL A 878 -39.88 29.22 -18.95
CA VAL A 878 -39.65 30.23 -19.97
C VAL A 878 -38.66 31.22 -19.36
N PRO A 879 -37.43 31.37 -19.88
CA PRO A 879 -36.41 32.19 -19.21
C PRO A 879 -36.83 33.66 -19.09
N GLY A 880 -36.66 34.25 -17.91
CA GLY A 880 -36.93 35.69 -17.69
C GLY A 880 -36.11 36.65 -18.56
N ALA A 881 -34.96 36.21 -19.08
CA ALA A 881 -34.13 36.99 -19.99
C ALA A 881 -34.70 37.08 -21.42
N VAL A 882 -35.50 36.09 -21.85
CA VAL A 882 -36.05 36.03 -23.22
C VAL A 882 -37.34 35.21 -23.24
N GLY A 883 -38.41 35.84 -22.78
CA GLY A 883 -39.74 35.26 -22.72
C GLY A 883 -40.81 36.20 -23.27
N ALA A 884 -41.66 35.69 -24.15
CA ALA A 884 -42.86 36.38 -24.60
C ALA A 884 -44.11 35.68 -24.08
N TRP A 885 -45.11 36.46 -23.69
CA TRP A 885 -46.31 36.00 -23.01
C TRP A 885 -47.54 36.62 -23.65
N ARG A 886 -48.56 35.80 -23.92
CA ARG A 886 -49.88 36.31 -24.34
C ARG A 886 -50.51 37.01 -23.14
N ARG A 887 -51.00 38.24 -23.32
CA ARG A 887 -51.60 39.02 -22.23
C ARG A 887 -52.73 38.29 -21.53
N THR A 888 -53.65 37.69 -22.29
CA THR A 888 -54.76 36.91 -21.72
C THR A 888 -54.31 35.69 -20.90
N ALA A 889 -53.14 35.13 -21.21
CA ALA A 889 -52.57 34.03 -20.42
C ALA A 889 -51.97 34.53 -19.10
N LEU A 890 -51.36 35.73 -19.08
CA LEU A 890 -50.88 36.39 -17.86
C LEU A 890 -52.04 36.76 -16.94
N ASP A 891 -53.09 37.37 -17.51
CA ASP A 891 -54.27 37.80 -16.76
C ASP A 891 -54.99 36.61 -16.12
N ALA A 892 -55.06 35.47 -16.83
CA ALA A 892 -55.68 34.24 -16.35
C ALA A 892 -55.02 33.63 -15.10
N VAL A 893 -53.76 33.99 -14.82
CA VAL A 893 -53.00 33.49 -13.66
C VAL A 893 -52.66 34.59 -12.64
N GLY A 894 -53.16 35.81 -12.85
CA GLY A 894 -52.97 36.95 -11.94
C GLY A 894 -51.63 37.69 -12.09
N GLY A 895 -50.96 37.58 -13.24
CA GLY A 895 -49.67 38.24 -13.50
C GLY A 895 -48.47 37.47 -12.94
N TYR A 896 -47.38 38.19 -12.66
CA TYR A 896 -46.13 37.63 -12.14
C TYR A 896 -46.24 37.30 -10.64
N PRO A 897 -45.90 36.07 -10.21
CA PRO A 897 -46.00 35.68 -8.81
C PRO A 897 -44.92 36.34 -7.93
N GLU A 898 -45.31 36.84 -6.75
CA GLU A 898 -44.44 37.56 -5.81
C GLU A 898 -43.92 36.70 -4.65
N ASP A 899 -44.38 35.44 -4.51
CA ASP A 899 -44.07 34.55 -3.39
C ASP A 899 -42.93 33.55 -3.65
N THR A 900 -42.31 33.61 -4.84
CA THR A 900 -41.16 32.79 -5.27
C THR A 900 -39.98 33.64 -5.76
N LEU A 901 -38.75 33.10 -5.66
CA LEU A 901 -37.53 33.75 -6.19
C LEU A 901 -37.25 33.45 -7.68
N ALA A 902 -38.05 32.57 -8.28
CA ALA A 902 -38.01 32.19 -9.70
C ALA A 902 -39.40 32.44 -10.29
N GLU A 903 -39.74 33.73 -10.42
CA GLU A 903 -41.05 34.20 -10.87
C GLU A 903 -41.41 33.68 -12.26
N ASP A 904 -40.40 33.54 -13.11
CA ASP A 904 -40.51 33.04 -14.49
C ASP A 904 -40.88 31.55 -14.54
N GLN A 905 -40.29 30.74 -13.65
CA GLN A 905 -40.62 29.32 -13.51
C GLN A 905 -42.02 29.11 -12.97
N ASP A 906 -42.37 29.82 -11.89
CA ASP A 906 -43.69 29.75 -11.28
C ASP A 906 -44.78 30.13 -12.30
N LEU A 907 -44.58 31.26 -12.99
CA LEU A 907 -45.46 31.73 -14.06
C LEU A 907 -45.61 30.69 -15.18
N THR A 908 -44.52 30.08 -15.63
CA THR A 908 -44.53 29.03 -16.66
C THR A 908 -45.39 27.83 -16.26
N ILE A 909 -45.29 27.41 -15.01
CA ILE A 909 -46.06 26.28 -14.47
C ILE A 909 -47.52 26.71 -14.27
N ALA A 910 -47.79 27.92 -13.81
CA ALA A 910 -49.13 28.45 -13.61
C ALA A 910 -49.91 28.56 -14.94
N VAL A 911 -49.29 29.13 -15.98
CA VAL A 911 -49.89 29.31 -17.32
C VAL A 911 -50.25 27.94 -17.94
N GLN A 912 -49.34 26.97 -17.85
CA GLN A 912 -49.64 25.61 -18.33
C GLN A 912 -50.71 24.89 -17.50
N ARG A 913 -50.76 25.11 -16.19
CA ARG A 913 -51.84 24.58 -15.33
C ARG A 913 -53.20 25.19 -15.67
N ALA A 914 -53.23 26.40 -16.21
CA ALA A 914 -54.44 27.05 -16.73
C ALA A 914 -54.83 26.57 -18.14
N GLY A 915 -54.09 25.63 -18.74
CA GLY A 915 -54.42 24.98 -20.02
C GLY A 915 -53.69 25.53 -21.24
N TRP A 916 -52.86 26.57 -21.07
CA TRP A 916 -52.08 27.14 -22.17
C TRP A 916 -50.86 26.28 -22.53
N ARG A 917 -50.44 26.34 -23.80
CA ARG A 917 -49.23 25.67 -24.28
C ARG A 917 -48.04 26.64 -24.31
N VAL A 918 -46.85 26.07 -24.12
CA VAL A 918 -45.58 26.79 -24.22
C VAL A 918 -44.86 26.34 -25.49
N ALA A 919 -44.42 27.30 -26.30
CA ALA A 919 -43.54 27.06 -27.44
C ALA A 919 -42.11 27.51 -27.14
N CYS A 920 -41.16 27.11 -27.99
CA CYS A 920 -39.80 27.61 -27.92
C CYS A 920 -39.30 27.95 -29.32
N ASP A 921 -38.58 29.07 -29.42
CA ASP A 921 -37.87 29.47 -30.62
C ASP A 921 -36.37 29.48 -30.33
N ASN A 922 -35.64 28.54 -30.93
CA ASN A 922 -34.21 28.40 -30.68
C ASN A 922 -33.36 29.47 -31.39
N ASP A 923 -33.95 30.18 -32.37
CA ASP A 923 -33.30 31.26 -33.13
C ASP A 923 -33.63 32.65 -32.57
N ALA A 924 -34.56 32.76 -31.62
CA ALA A 924 -34.80 34.00 -30.87
C ALA A 924 -33.69 34.18 -29.82
N ILE A 925 -32.55 34.77 -30.22
CA ILE A 925 -31.34 34.83 -29.39
C ILE A 925 -31.32 36.07 -28.49
N ALA A 926 -30.99 35.86 -27.22
CA ALA A 926 -30.74 36.93 -26.27
C ALA A 926 -29.40 36.74 -25.56
N TRP A 927 -28.52 37.73 -25.66
CA TRP A 927 -27.18 37.72 -25.04
C TRP A 927 -27.23 38.32 -23.64
N THR A 928 -26.79 37.57 -22.64
CA THR A 928 -26.88 37.90 -21.21
C THR A 928 -25.51 37.91 -20.54
N GLU A 929 -25.38 38.61 -19.41
CA GLU A 929 -24.16 38.65 -18.61
C GLU A 929 -24.13 37.50 -17.59
N ALA A 930 -23.14 36.61 -17.70
CA ALA A 930 -22.85 35.56 -16.73
C ALA A 930 -21.96 36.09 -15.58
N PRO A 931 -22.11 35.59 -14.35
CA PRO A 931 -21.23 35.96 -13.24
C PRO A 931 -19.76 35.64 -13.49
N GLU A 932 -18.89 36.63 -13.25
CA GLU A 932 -17.44 36.47 -13.46
C GLU A 932 -16.70 35.83 -12.28
N THR A 933 -17.32 35.74 -11.09
CA THR A 933 -16.69 35.17 -9.88
C THR A 933 -17.48 33.97 -9.34
N VAL A 934 -16.78 33.04 -8.67
CA VAL A 934 -17.41 31.86 -8.03
C VAL A 934 -18.48 32.27 -7.03
N ARG A 935 -18.23 33.34 -6.25
CA ARG A 935 -19.19 33.86 -5.26
C ARG A 935 -20.46 34.38 -5.92
N ALA A 936 -20.33 35.14 -7.01
CA ALA A 936 -21.48 35.66 -7.75
C ALA A 936 -22.24 34.51 -8.43
N LEU A 937 -21.55 33.55 -9.05
CA LEU A 937 -22.17 32.35 -9.61
C LEU A 937 -22.94 31.57 -8.54
N PHE A 938 -22.34 31.34 -7.37
CA PHE A 938 -23.00 30.62 -6.27
C PHE A 938 -24.29 31.33 -5.82
N LYS A 939 -24.28 32.67 -5.69
CA LYS A 939 -25.50 33.45 -5.37
C LYS A 939 -26.59 33.28 -6.43
N GLN A 940 -26.21 33.38 -7.71
CA GLN A 940 -27.14 33.19 -8.84
C GLN A 940 -27.76 31.79 -8.79
N ARG A 941 -26.93 30.75 -8.70
CA ARG A 941 -27.39 29.35 -8.71
C ARG A 941 -28.18 28.98 -7.47
N PHE A 942 -27.83 29.52 -6.31
CA PHE A 942 -28.63 29.38 -5.09
C PHE A 942 -30.04 29.94 -5.28
N ARG A 943 -30.16 31.14 -5.87
CA ARG A 943 -31.48 31.74 -6.15
C ARG A 943 -32.31 30.86 -7.07
N TRP A 944 -31.72 30.34 -8.14
CA TRP A 944 -32.41 29.44 -9.07
C TRP A 944 -32.82 28.14 -8.40
N ALA A 945 -31.90 27.43 -7.73
CA ALA A 945 -32.21 26.18 -7.05
C ALA A 945 -33.26 26.35 -5.94
N PHE A 946 -33.18 27.41 -5.15
CA PHE A 946 -34.17 27.70 -4.11
C PHE A 946 -35.53 28.08 -4.71
N GLY A 947 -35.55 28.94 -5.75
CA GLY A 947 -36.76 29.32 -6.47
C GLY A 947 -37.45 28.11 -7.11
N THR A 948 -36.70 27.24 -7.78
CA THR A 948 -37.23 25.99 -8.34
C THR A 948 -37.83 25.10 -7.25
N LEU A 949 -37.18 24.99 -6.08
CA LEU A 949 -37.71 24.23 -4.96
C LEU A 949 -39.02 24.82 -4.43
N GLN A 950 -39.14 26.15 -4.38
CA GLN A 950 -40.40 26.83 -4.05
C GLN A 950 -41.50 26.51 -5.07
N CYS A 951 -41.18 26.56 -6.37
CA CYS A 951 -42.12 26.22 -7.44
C CYS A 951 -42.59 24.76 -7.37
N LEU A 952 -41.66 23.81 -7.18
CA LEU A 952 -41.99 22.39 -7.00
C LEU A 952 -42.91 22.18 -5.79
N TRP A 953 -42.66 22.88 -4.68
CA TRP A 953 -43.50 22.81 -3.48
C TRP A 953 -44.88 23.44 -3.69
N LYS A 954 -44.95 24.64 -4.28
CA LYS A 954 -46.20 25.37 -4.58
C LYS A 954 -47.10 24.58 -5.54
N HIS A 955 -46.51 23.97 -6.56
CA HIS A 955 -47.22 23.24 -7.61
C HIS A 955 -47.26 21.72 -7.40
N ARG A 956 -46.91 21.20 -6.21
CA ARG A 956 -46.86 19.76 -5.92
C ARG A 956 -48.15 19.00 -6.25
N GLY A 957 -49.32 19.66 -6.14
CA GLY A 957 -50.61 19.07 -6.51
C GLY A 957 -50.80 18.81 -8.02
N ALA A 958 -49.89 19.30 -8.86
CA ALA A 958 -49.87 18.99 -10.30
C ALA A 958 -49.04 17.73 -10.64
N LEU A 959 -48.26 17.20 -9.69
CA LEU A 959 -47.49 15.96 -9.89
C LEU A 959 -48.44 14.80 -10.21
N GLY A 960 -48.14 14.04 -11.27
CA GLY A 960 -48.94 12.89 -11.70
C GLY A 960 -50.22 13.23 -12.48
N ARG A 961 -50.61 14.51 -12.57
CA ARG A 961 -51.77 14.92 -13.39
C ARG A 961 -51.53 14.74 -14.88
N ARG A 962 -52.61 14.55 -15.65
CA ARG A 962 -52.55 14.38 -17.12
C ARG A 962 -51.86 15.58 -17.79
N GLY A 963 -51.06 15.33 -18.83
CA GLY A 963 -50.23 16.32 -19.52
C GLY A 963 -48.73 16.13 -19.25
N GLY A 964 -47.89 16.68 -20.14
CA GLY A 964 -46.43 16.52 -20.07
C GLY A 964 -45.79 17.15 -18.83
N LEU A 965 -46.25 18.34 -18.44
CA LEU A 965 -45.77 19.04 -17.25
C LEU A 965 -45.90 18.22 -15.96
N GLY A 966 -47.07 17.63 -15.72
CA GLY A 966 -47.36 16.88 -14.48
C GLY A 966 -46.74 15.48 -14.44
N ARG A 967 -46.65 14.79 -15.58
CA ARG A 967 -46.08 13.42 -15.68
C ARG A 967 -44.57 13.39 -15.88
N ILE A 968 -43.99 14.43 -16.46
CA ILE A 968 -42.58 14.43 -16.89
C ILE A 968 -41.86 15.66 -16.35
N GLY A 969 -42.36 16.87 -16.62
CA GLY A 969 -41.66 18.13 -16.31
C GLY A 969 -41.34 18.31 -14.82
N LEU A 970 -42.35 18.22 -13.96
CA LEU A 970 -42.16 18.38 -12.51
C LEU A 970 -41.42 17.18 -11.87
N PRO A 971 -41.74 15.90 -12.19
CA PRO A 971 -40.99 14.77 -11.67
C PRO A 971 -39.51 14.78 -12.07
N GLN A 972 -39.19 15.08 -13.34
CA GLN A 972 -37.79 15.09 -13.78
C GLN A 972 -36.98 16.22 -13.14
N ALA A 973 -37.59 17.39 -12.92
CA ALA A 973 -36.95 18.49 -12.21
C ALA A 973 -36.64 18.10 -10.75
N LEU A 974 -37.58 17.46 -10.05
CA LEU A 974 -37.36 16.93 -8.70
C LEU A 974 -36.23 15.89 -8.66
N VAL A 975 -36.29 14.90 -9.56
CA VAL A 975 -35.33 13.79 -9.59
C VAL A 975 -33.94 14.28 -9.98
N PHE A 976 -33.78 15.01 -11.08
CA PHE A 976 -32.46 15.30 -11.63
C PHE A 976 -31.82 16.59 -11.13
N GLN A 977 -32.60 17.58 -10.70
CA GLN A 977 -32.02 18.81 -10.15
C GLN A 977 -31.74 18.68 -8.64
N PHE A 978 -32.46 17.80 -7.92
CA PHE A 978 -32.28 17.61 -6.47
C PHE A 978 -31.82 16.20 -6.10
N LEU A 979 -32.61 15.15 -6.32
CA LEU A 979 -32.28 13.80 -5.80
C LEU A 979 -30.97 13.26 -6.38
N PHE A 980 -30.78 13.39 -7.69
CA PHE A 980 -29.56 12.98 -8.38
C PHE A 980 -28.35 13.81 -7.91
N THR A 981 -28.53 15.12 -7.74
CA THR A 981 -27.51 16.03 -7.22
C THR A 981 -27.10 15.69 -5.77
N LEU A 982 -28.02 15.15 -4.96
CA LEU A 982 -27.72 14.67 -3.60
C LEU A 982 -26.92 13.36 -3.59
N ALA A 983 -27.14 12.49 -4.57
CA ALA A 983 -26.39 11.23 -4.70
C ALA A 983 -24.97 11.47 -5.25
N ALA A 984 -24.78 12.50 -6.08
CA ALA A 984 -23.54 12.72 -6.80
C ALA A 984 -22.27 12.96 -5.93
N PRO A 985 -22.31 13.66 -4.78
CA PRO A 985 -21.18 13.72 -3.85
C PRO A 985 -20.74 12.35 -3.31
N LEU A 986 -21.68 11.45 -3.06
CA LEU A 986 -21.37 10.10 -2.55
C LEU A 986 -20.61 9.28 -3.59
N ILE A 987 -20.95 9.47 -4.87
CA ILE A 987 -20.27 8.87 -6.02
C ILE A 987 -18.84 9.39 -6.15
N ASP A 988 -18.65 10.71 -6.00
CA ASP A 988 -17.31 11.30 -6.05
C ASP A 988 -16.43 10.78 -4.90
N ILE A 989 -16.98 10.65 -3.69
CA ILE A 989 -16.28 10.05 -2.54
C ILE A 989 -15.96 8.57 -2.81
N ALA A 990 -16.92 7.78 -3.29
CA ALA A 990 -16.71 6.37 -3.62
C ALA A 990 -15.63 6.19 -4.70
N LEU A 991 -15.62 7.05 -5.72
CA LEU A 991 -14.60 7.06 -6.76
C LEU A 991 -13.22 7.41 -6.17
N LEU A 992 -13.12 8.42 -5.31
CA LEU A 992 -11.86 8.80 -4.67
C LEU A 992 -11.33 7.68 -3.76
N LEU A 993 -12.19 7.03 -2.99
CA LEU A 993 -11.84 5.88 -2.16
C LEU A 993 -11.42 4.68 -3.02
N GLY A 994 -12.12 4.42 -4.13
CA GLY A 994 -11.78 3.37 -5.08
C GLY A 994 -10.43 3.59 -5.75
N VAL A 995 -10.20 4.79 -6.29
CA VAL A 995 -8.91 5.18 -6.91
C VAL A 995 -7.78 5.17 -5.89
N GLY A 996 -7.99 5.76 -4.71
CA GLY A 996 -7.01 5.77 -3.63
C GLY A 996 -6.69 4.36 -3.14
N GLY A 997 -7.70 3.49 -3.01
CA GLY A 997 -7.53 2.09 -2.65
C GLY A 997 -6.80 1.28 -3.72
N THR A 998 -7.09 1.50 -4.99
CA THR A 998 -6.37 0.88 -6.10
C THR A 998 -4.92 1.36 -6.15
N ALA A 999 -4.67 2.67 -6.01
CA ALA A 999 -3.32 3.22 -5.94
C ALA A 999 -2.53 2.65 -4.76
N TRP A 1000 -3.18 2.49 -3.60
CA TRP A 1000 -2.60 1.82 -2.43
C TRP A 1000 -2.24 0.37 -2.73
N ARG A 1001 -3.14 -0.42 -3.35
CA ARG A 1001 -2.86 -1.82 -3.72
C ARG A 1001 -1.73 -1.94 -4.75
N VAL A 1002 -1.69 -1.06 -5.75
CA VAL A 1002 -0.59 -1.01 -6.74
C VAL A 1002 0.74 -0.70 -6.06
N HIS A 1003 0.76 0.25 -5.12
CA HIS A 1003 1.96 0.59 -4.37
C HIS A 1003 2.45 -0.59 -3.51
N ASP A 1004 1.53 -1.31 -2.88
CA ASP A 1004 1.80 -2.37 -1.90
C ASP A 1004 2.08 -3.74 -2.55
N ARG A 1005 1.57 -4.02 -3.77
CA ARG A 1005 1.62 -5.36 -4.40
C ARG A 1005 2.13 -5.35 -5.85
N GLY A 1006 2.49 -4.19 -6.37
CA GLY A 1006 2.79 -4.02 -7.79
C GLY A 1006 1.54 -4.02 -8.68
N TRP A 1007 1.76 -3.83 -9.98
CA TRP A 1007 0.69 -3.68 -10.97
C TRP A 1007 -0.07 -4.99 -11.22
N ASP A 1008 0.61 -6.14 -11.12
CA ASP A 1008 0.06 -7.44 -11.48
C ASP A 1008 -1.15 -7.85 -10.60
N ALA A 1009 -1.16 -7.43 -9.33
CA ALA A 1009 -2.24 -7.70 -8.40
C ALA A 1009 -3.45 -6.74 -8.50
N ALA A 1010 -3.30 -5.59 -9.17
CA ALA A 1010 -4.33 -4.54 -9.22
C ALA A 1010 -4.74 -4.10 -10.64
N GLY A 1011 -4.01 -4.56 -11.66
CA GLY A 1011 -4.18 -4.14 -13.05
C GLY A 1011 -5.57 -4.42 -13.61
N GLY A 1012 -6.17 -5.57 -13.29
CA GLY A 1012 -7.51 -5.95 -13.77
C GLY A 1012 -8.61 -5.00 -13.29
N ASP A 1013 -8.61 -4.68 -12.00
CA ASP A 1013 -9.58 -3.75 -11.40
C ASP A 1013 -9.37 -2.32 -11.90
N ALA A 1014 -8.11 -1.88 -12.00
CA ALA A 1014 -7.76 -0.54 -12.47
C ALA A 1014 -8.21 -0.32 -13.92
N LEU A 1015 -7.95 -1.30 -14.80
CA LEU A 1015 -8.39 -1.26 -16.19
C LEU A 1015 -9.92 -1.21 -16.30
N THR A 1016 -10.62 -1.95 -15.45
CA THR A 1016 -12.08 -1.92 -15.40
C THR A 1016 -12.60 -0.53 -15.04
N VAL A 1017 -12.06 0.10 -13.98
CA VAL A 1017 -12.43 1.47 -13.57
C VAL A 1017 -12.14 2.48 -14.69
N VAL A 1018 -10.97 2.39 -15.33
CA VAL A 1018 -10.59 3.26 -16.46
C VAL A 1018 -11.52 3.06 -17.66
N ALA A 1019 -11.85 1.80 -17.99
CA ALA A 1019 -12.76 1.48 -19.09
C ALA A 1019 -14.17 2.04 -18.84
N PHE A 1020 -14.70 1.90 -17.62
CA PHE A 1020 -15.98 2.51 -17.25
C PHE A 1020 -15.95 4.03 -17.34
N TRP A 1021 -14.89 4.67 -16.83
CA TRP A 1021 -14.73 6.12 -16.92
C TRP A 1021 -14.64 6.58 -18.38
N ALA A 1022 -13.86 5.90 -19.21
CA ALA A 1022 -13.71 6.21 -20.62
C ALA A 1022 -15.03 6.05 -21.39
N ALA A 1023 -15.78 4.97 -21.14
CA ALA A 1023 -17.09 4.74 -21.74
C ALA A 1023 -18.09 5.86 -21.36
N PHE A 1024 -18.13 6.24 -20.09
CA PHE A 1024 -18.99 7.32 -19.63
C PHE A 1024 -18.59 8.69 -20.19
N ALA A 1025 -17.29 8.99 -20.24
CA ALA A 1025 -16.77 10.21 -20.85
C ALA A 1025 -17.09 10.27 -22.34
N ALA A 1026 -17.01 9.14 -23.05
CA ALA A 1026 -17.37 9.05 -24.47
C ALA A 1026 -18.86 9.37 -24.71
N VAL A 1027 -19.77 8.82 -23.89
CA VAL A 1027 -21.21 9.13 -23.98
C VAL A 1027 -21.49 10.62 -23.72
N ASP A 1028 -20.86 11.20 -22.70
CA ASP A 1028 -21.02 12.61 -22.34
C ASP A 1028 -20.50 13.54 -23.44
N LEU A 1029 -19.32 13.24 -24.00
CA LEU A 1029 -18.76 13.95 -25.15
C LEU A 1029 -19.65 13.85 -26.39
N ALA A 1030 -20.20 12.67 -26.67
CA ALA A 1030 -21.12 12.46 -27.81
C ALA A 1030 -22.40 13.29 -27.64
N CYS A 1031 -23.03 13.26 -26.45
CA CYS A 1031 -24.22 14.05 -26.16
C CYS A 1031 -23.92 15.56 -26.24
N GLY A 1032 -22.79 16.02 -25.67
CA GLY A 1032 -22.36 17.41 -25.73
C GLY A 1032 -22.06 17.89 -27.16
N TRP A 1033 -21.43 17.05 -27.97
CA TRP A 1033 -21.18 17.34 -29.39
C TRP A 1033 -22.49 17.49 -30.18
N ILE A 1034 -23.46 16.58 -29.95
CA ILE A 1034 -24.79 16.68 -30.54
C ILE A 1034 -25.48 17.97 -30.11
N ALA A 1035 -25.44 18.34 -28.83
CA ALA A 1035 -26.03 19.58 -28.34
C ALA A 1035 -25.46 20.83 -29.04
N TYR A 1036 -24.15 20.89 -29.25
CA TYR A 1036 -23.51 21.97 -30.02
C TYR A 1036 -23.95 21.98 -31.48
N ARG A 1037 -24.05 20.81 -32.12
CA ARG A 1037 -24.57 20.67 -33.49
C ARG A 1037 -26.05 21.04 -33.62
N LEU A 1038 -26.83 20.91 -32.55
CA LEU A 1038 -28.24 21.30 -32.49
C LEU A 1038 -28.41 22.81 -32.30
N ASP A 1039 -27.51 23.46 -31.57
CA ASP A 1039 -27.51 24.91 -31.38
C ASP A 1039 -27.13 25.66 -32.68
N GLY A 1040 -26.18 25.13 -33.47
CA GLY A 1040 -25.89 25.60 -34.83
C GLY A 1040 -25.21 26.97 -34.97
N ARG A 1041 -25.12 27.74 -33.88
CA ARG A 1041 -24.52 29.09 -33.82
C ARG A 1041 -23.16 29.12 -33.12
N GLU A 1042 -22.72 28.01 -32.53
CA GLU A 1042 -21.41 27.88 -31.88
C GLU A 1042 -20.36 27.28 -32.84
N ALA A 1043 -19.19 27.90 -32.95
CA ALA A 1043 -18.20 27.55 -33.97
C ALA A 1043 -17.43 26.22 -33.73
N ARG A 1044 -17.12 25.89 -32.47
CA ARG A 1044 -16.31 24.69 -32.12
C ARG A 1044 -16.77 24.08 -30.79
N PHE A 1045 -16.91 22.75 -30.77
CA PHE A 1045 -17.25 21.99 -29.55
C PHE A 1045 -16.06 21.92 -28.59
N PRO A 1046 -16.17 22.46 -27.36
CA PRO A 1046 -15.05 22.51 -26.43
C PRO A 1046 -14.94 21.24 -25.57
N ALA A 1047 -14.61 20.11 -26.19
CA ALA A 1047 -14.57 18.79 -25.56
C ALA A 1047 -13.81 18.74 -24.21
N LEU A 1048 -12.58 19.27 -24.18
CA LEU A 1048 -11.77 19.27 -22.95
C LEU A 1048 -12.43 20.09 -21.83
N ARG A 1049 -13.06 21.23 -22.14
CA ARG A 1049 -13.74 22.05 -21.12
C ARG A 1049 -14.96 21.35 -20.54
N LEU A 1050 -15.67 20.54 -21.33
CA LEU A 1050 -16.77 19.70 -20.86
C LEU A 1050 -16.29 18.66 -19.86
N LEU A 1051 -15.20 17.95 -20.18
CA LEU A 1051 -14.60 16.99 -19.25
C LEU A 1051 -14.12 17.67 -17.96
N LEU A 1052 -13.47 18.84 -18.08
CA LEU A 1052 -12.97 19.59 -16.93
C LEU A 1052 -14.09 20.13 -16.03
N GLN A 1053 -15.31 20.36 -16.56
CA GLN A 1053 -16.45 20.83 -15.77
C GLN A 1053 -16.86 19.84 -14.66
N ARG A 1054 -16.45 18.57 -14.77
CA ARG A 1054 -16.67 17.52 -13.75
C ARG A 1054 -15.88 17.77 -12.46
N PHE A 1055 -14.84 18.60 -12.54
CA PHE A 1055 -13.96 18.98 -11.44
C PHE A 1055 -14.19 20.46 -11.09
N GLY A 1056 -14.52 20.75 -9.83
CA GLY A 1056 -14.79 22.08 -9.32
C GLY A 1056 -16.20 22.60 -9.64
N TYR A 1057 -16.57 22.75 -10.92
CA TYR A 1057 -17.85 23.36 -11.31
C TYR A 1057 -19.05 22.54 -10.84
N ARG A 1058 -19.01 21.23 -11.04
CA ARG A 1058 -20.07 20.31 -10.62
C ARG A 1058 -20.23 20.27 -9.10
N GLN A 1059 -19.12 20.24 -8.34
CA GLN A 1059 -19.14 20.26 -6.87
C GLN A 1059 -19.69 21.58 -6.31
N LEU A 1060 -19.46 22.71 -7.00
CA LEU A 1060 -20.10 23.98 -6.68
C LEU A 1060 -21.63 23.87 -6.75
N LEU A 1061 -22.17 23.21 -7.79
CA LEU A 1061 -23.62 23.00 -7.94
C LEU A 1061 -24.19 22.09 -6.83
N TYR A 1062 -23.43 21.09 -6.37
CA TYR A 1062 -23.86 20.26 -5.24
C TYR A 1062 -23.99 21.08 -3.97
N ALA A 1063 -22.99 21.92 -3.68
CA ALA A 1063 -23.00 22.82 -2.52
C ALA A 1063 -24.17 23.81 -2.57
N VAL A 1064 -24.51 24.30 -3.78
CA VAL A 1064 -25.69 25.14 -4.01
C VAL A 1064 -26.98 24.41 -3.64
N VAL A 1065 -27.18 23.19 -4.14
CA VAL A 1065 -28.40 22.40 -3.87
C VAL A 1065 -28.51 22.02 -2.40
N LEU A 1066 -27.42 21.58 -1.77
CA LEU A 1066 -27.37 21.29 -0.34
C LEU A 1066 -27.75 22.52 0.49
N ARG A 1067 -27.22 23.70 0.12
CA ARG A 1067 -27.60 24.96 0.78
C ARG A 1067 -29.06 25.32 0.54
N ALA A 1068 -29.58 25.17 -0.67
CA ALA A 1068 -30.99 25.46 -0.99
C ALA A 1068 -31.93 24.57 -0.17
N LEU A 1069 -31.65 23.28 -0.07
CA LEU A 1069 -32.41 22.32 0.75
C LEU A 1069 -32.30 22.63 2.24
N TYR A 1070 -31.09 22.94 2.74
CA TYR A 1070 -30.89 23.33 4.13
C TYR A 1070 -31.68 24.59 4.49
N VAL A 1071 -31.64 25.61 3.63
CA VAL A 1071 -32.40 26.86 3.82
C VAL A 1071 -33.90 26.59 3.76
N ALA A 1072 -34.39 25.79 2.81
CA ALA A 1072 -35.82 25.44 2.73
C ALA A 1072 -36.29 24.65 3.95
N ALA A 1073 -35.45 23.74 4.46
CA ALA A 1073 -35.74 22.95 5.65
C ALA A 1073 -35.68 23.78 6.94
N THR A 1074 -34.78 24.76 7.05
CA THR A 1074 -34.66 25.60 8.27
C THR A 1074 -35.66 26.76 8.29
N GLY A 1075 -35.99 27.32 7.12
CA GLY A 1075 -37.01 28.34 6.94
C GLY A 1075 -36.68 29.79 7.26
N PRO A 1076 -35.44 30.28 7.10
CA PRO A 1076 -35.18 31.71 7.25
C PRO A 1076 -35.86 32.49 6.12
N LYS A 1077 -36.08 33.80 6.32
CA LYS A 1077 -36.54 34.68 5.26
C LYS A 1077 -35.40 34.87 4.24
N VAL A 1078 -35.65 34.57 2.97
CA VAL A 1078 -34.68 34.76 1.88
C VAL A 1078 -35.19 35.88 0.98
N GLY A 1079 -34.42 36.96 0.84
CA GLY A 1079 -34.72 38.08 -0.06
C GLY A 1079 -33.91 38.02 -1.35
N TRP A 1080 -34.22 38.93 -2.28
CA TRP A 1080 -33.49 39.10 -3.55
C TRP A 1080 -32.07 39.63 -3.27
N GLY A 1081 -31.04 38.82 -3.54
CA GLY A 1081 -29.64 39.20 -3.36
C GLY A 1081 -29.01 39.73 -4.64
N LYS A 1082 -28.38 40.92 -4.58
CA LYS A 1082 -27.74 41.61 -5.72
C LYS A 1082 -26.53 40.85 -6.31
N LEU A 1083 -26.38 40.90 -7.63
CA LEU A 1083 -25.18 40.56 -8.41
C LEU A 1083 -24.60 41.87 -8.96
N GLU A 1084 -23.28 42.09 -8.84
CA GLU A 1084 -22.62 43.25 -9.46
C GLU A 1084 -22.39 43.00 -10.96
N ARG A 1085 -22.66 44.01 -11.80
CA ARG A 1085 -22.54 43.93 -13.27
C ARG A 1085 -21.30 44.66 -13.78
N THR A 1086 -20.63 44.05 -14.76
CA THR A 1086 -19.40 44.57 -15.36
C THR A 1086 -19.64 45.29 -16.70
N GLY A 1087 -20.77 45.03 -17.38
CA GLY A 1087 -21.09 45.67 -18.67
C GLY A 1087 -20.26 45.14 -19.85
N SER A 1088 -19.73 43.92 -19.74
CA SER A 1088 -18.73 43.33 -20.65
C SER A 1088 -19.31 42.44 -21.76
N VAL A 1089 -20.61 42.56 -22.07
CA VAL A 1089 -21.28 41.73 -23.08
C VAL A 1089 -20.75 42.09 -24.49
N ALA A 1090 -20.02 41.17 -25.12
CA ALA A 1090 -19.51 41.35 -26.48
C ALA A 1090 -20.55 40.91 -27.53
N VAL A 1091 -21.23 41.87 -28.16
CA VAL A 1091 -22.14 41.65 -29.30
C VAL A 1091 -21.71 42.60 -30.43
N ALA A 1092 -21.82 42.16 -31.70
CA ALA A 1092 -21.50 43.01 -32.86
C ALA A 1092 -22.25 44.36 -32.80
N GLU A 1093 -21.55 45.48 -33.03
CA GLU A 1093 -22.09 46.84 -32.91
C GLU A 1093 -23.31 47.06 -33.82
N VAL A 1094 -24.33 47.75 -33.28
CA VAL A 1094 -25.41 48.32 -34.13
C VAL A 1094 -24.86 49.61 -34.74
N PRO A 1095 -24.96 49.84 -36.05
CA PRO A 1095 -24.63 51.14 -36.62
C PRO A 1095 -25.49 52.22 -35.96
N ALA A 1096 -24.84 53.31 -35.54
CA ALA A 1096 -25.50 54.43 -34.88
C ALA A 1096 -26.63 55.01 -35.75
N THR A 1097 -27.80 55.25 -35.14
CA THR A 1097 -28.93 55.94 -35.78
C THR A 1097 -28.49 57.35 -36.21
N PRO A 1098 -28.86 57.86 -37.42
CA PRO A 1098 -28.46 59.19 -37.85
C PRO A 1098 -29.08 60.28 -36.96
N ALA A 1099 -28.34 61.37 -36.74
CA ALA A 1099 -28.77 62.53 -35.97
C ALA A 1099 -30.09 63.12 -36.53
N PRO A 1100 -30.96 63.72 -35.67
CA PRO A 1100 -32.23 64.26 -36.11
C PRO A 1100 -32.01 65.45 -37.06
N LEU A 1101 -32.75 65.45 -38.17
CA LEU A 1101 -32.84 66.55 -39.13
C LEU A 1101 -33.18 67.85 -38.39
N ARG A 1102 -32.27 68.84 -38.46
CA ARG A 1102 -32.59 70.24 -38.15
C ARG A 1102 -33.56 70.74 -39.22
N ALA A 1103 -34.72 71.21 -38.79
CA ALA A 1103 -35.65 71.94 -39.65
C ALA A 1103 -34.99 73.22 -40.15
N ALA A 1104 -35.06 73.46 -41.46
CA ALA A 1104 -34.70 74.73 -42.08
C ALA A 1104 -35.80 75.77 -41.79
N ALA A 1105 -35.36 76.93 -41.30
CA ALA A 1105 -35.88 78.24 -41.66
C ALA A 1105 -34.73 79.02 -42.29
#